data_AF-A0A9Q9BTT0-F1
#
_entry.id   AF-A0A9Q9BTT0-F1
#
_cell.length_a   1.000
_cell.length_b   1.000
_cell.length_c   1.000
_cell.angle_alpha   90.00
_cell.angle_beta   90.00
_cell.angle_gamma   90.00
#
_symmetry.space_group_name_H-M   'P 1'
#
loop_
_entity.id
_entity.type
_entity.pdbx_description
1 polymer ?
#
loop_
_entity_poly.entity_id
_entity_poly.type
_entity_poly.pdbx_seq_one_letter_code
_entity_poly.pdbx_strand_id
1 'polypeptide(L)'
;MKEQEQKKLNNQEVKPQPNQDKVKTQNPKNKVIIWSAAGASITALSSIVTLTTVFSNQRKVSFLDKVLQSLKIDVKDKEIKTKDDIKTIADFVASGLNNKLYELIVETEENEVNKQPLDKDKPYTTFRTKFAIRNKFTKAQSNYQSFEFRDIKPPKEKAELDKLGQISLNEKDRINDKVKIEFLNFNRNIKLASEVAAKDENGKFKYFNIYLKQDNNDAFQYEIVNVNVKTDDEKSTAIFSYQIKVKSIDDDKFTSNVLEIKFDDFAKTSTQLTQYLNELTFSYENASLVFPQDAIQTKVIAKNGGSNMPSNYELIFIEFKTKGEYPKKIDATVKLRDNSNNIISDTRTIEITGFKNYLTPEELNTYINQIELDVDNKNSTFISDINNHSQITKSNFEDNKYEIDLDTFLIEKLSDLVSIKVHFRIKEKDGRPGVYSKQVSKTITGFKMPQELIEDLAQKAIFDVTNKSEKMAYDLWDKFDSIDTKTIDPRIDFADTPSVKQTDADKIAITYKVKDISDNRVSKIYTKVIDGFKTSEQNEFAYSYEIIDYKGNKAAYLNARKDLNSFIVPAKIGNYKVVKVGTLFTNVLRTPETTIYGVVLEEGIVEVNNLVINTEDRKYAQIAAISLPKTIKKITNLISGVSTHFANLKMYDNVEEINGLFNEYENKIKTGELYQLQLQGDSEPIYTFWFQTRTYFKEFFNEETSDSGRRGHGSFKLQLQQSGETPKLKVNATYKENYTFLESQDTKTLYKVFTNKEANVDKFDTQLGYEIIAKSAFSYLDVKEFNFWAPNINMQKFNWFLFEKLPKLKKIEFNKDIYMENLNLNWLFDGLELDELILPDFKDDNGANILKRTNNGYLNASTKKIKLPKNVKDIYKFMNSFSKVENLTELTKLENIRFRAFESGWTSEARTLDFRNSPLKRIEYMAFWRNFENITLYLPKGINYMSKFIMFISEKNNNYNHMGSDDENLHSQVILDKFNNCKIIINESKRPSNWNKYFMGQYSSPSENATGKPGELEIQWNG
;
A
#
# COMPACT_ATOMS: atom_id res chain seq x y z
N MET A 1 19.37 27.77 -54.30
CA MET A 1 20.24 26.86 -53.51
C MET A 1 19.55 26.60 -52.16
N LYS A 2 20.06 25.71 -51.29
CA LYS A 2 19.32 25.26 -50.09
C LYS A 2 19.15 26.35 -49.03
N GLU A 3 17.97 26.40 -48.44
CA GLU A 3 17.66 26.65 -47.02
C GLU A 3 16.15 26.40 -46.82
N GLN A 4 15.58 26.24 -45.62
CA GLN A 4 15.81 25.28 -44.54
C GLN A 4 14.58 25.39 -43.61
N GLU A 5 13.89 24.28 -43.37
CA GLU A 5 12.96 24.00 -42.25
C GLU A 5 11.72 24.89 -41.96
N GLN A 6 10.76 24.29 -41.25
CA GLN A 6 9.41 24.81 -40.97
C GLN A 6 9.17 24.89 -39.46
N LYS A 7 8.35 25.86 -39.00
CA LYS A 7 7.15 25.65 -38.14
C LYS A 7 6.52 26.97 -37.64
N LYS A 8 5.27 26.83 -37.15
CA LYS A 8 4.46 27.83 -36.41
C LYS A 8 3.81 28.93 -37.28
N LEU A 9 2.58 29.39 -37.04
CA LEU A 9 1.49 28.93 -36.14
C LEU A 9 0.10 29.42 -36.65
N ASN A 10 -0.98 28.87 -36.08
CA ASN A 10 -2.23 29.50 -35.56
C ASN A 10 -2.54 31.01 -35.81
N ASN A 11 -3.76 31.54 -35.68
CA ASN A 11 -5.08 31.13 -35.11
C ASN A 11 -6.18 31.75 -36.05
N GLN A 12 -7.51 31.62 -35.99
CA GLN A 12 -8.59 30.96 -35.21
C GLN A 12 -9.87 31.08 -36.12
N GLU A 13 -11.15 30.92 -35.74
CA GLU A 13 -11.96 29.92 -35.00
C GLU A 13 -13.41 30.49 -34.89
N VAL A 14 -14.33 29.74 -34.27
CA VAL A 14 -15.67 30.16 -33.79
C VAL A 14 -16.82 30.18 -34.83
N LYS A 15 -17.70 29.18 -34.71
CA LYS A 15 -19.09 29.19 -35.22
C LYS A 15 -20.00 30.02 -34.30
N PRO A 16 -21.18 30.46 -34.77
CA PRO A 16 -22.38 29.81 -34.23
C PRO A 16 -23.49 29.53 -35.26
N GLN A 17 -24.44 28.66 -34.89
CA GLN A 17 -25.73 28.47 -35.57
C GLN A 17 -26.79 29.42 -34.96
N PRO A 18 -27.83 29.76 -35.72
CA PRO A 18 -29.13 29.08 -35.55
C PRO A 18 -29.62 28.50 -36.91
N ASN A 19 -30.53 27.52 -37.06
CA ASN A 19 -31.64 26.97 -36.28
C ASN A 19 -32.95 27.82 -36.29
N GLN A 20 -34.11 27.16 -36.42
CA GLN A 20 -35.47 27.74 -36.33
C GLN A 20 -35.88 28.79 -37.41
N ASP A 21 -37.16 28.96 -37.79
CA ASP A 21 -38.30 28.04 -37.68
C ASP A 21 -39.38 28.22 -38.80
N LYS A 22 -40.36 27.32 -38.73
CA LYS A 22 -41.54 27.04 -39.57
C LYS A 22 -42.48 28.21 -39.97
N VAL A 23 -42.92 28.15 -41.23
CA VAL A 23 -44.34 28.10 -41.70
C VAL A 23 -45.30 29.26 -41.36
N LYS A 24 -45.83 29.94 -42.40
CA LYS A 24 -47.27 29.91 -42.84
C LYS A 24 -47.42 30.56 -44.24
N THR A 25 -47.82 29.85 -45.30
CA THR A 25 -49.18 29.55 -45.84
C THR A 25 -49.87 30.70 -46.60
N GLN A 26 -50.73 30.35 -47.57
CA GLN A 26 -51.78 31.15 -48.24
C GLN A 26 -51.40 32.09 -49.43
N ASN A 27 -51.26 31.45 -50.61
CA ASN A 27 -52.05 31.71 -51.83
C ASN A 27 -53.22 32.73 -51.71
N PRO A 28 -53.44 33.56 -52.74
CA PRO A 28 -54.34 33.17 -53.86
C PRO A 28 -53.60 33.16 -55.22
N LYS A 29 -53.86 32.29 -56.21
CA LYS A 29 -55.07 31.64 -56.80
C LYS A 29 -55.80 32.44 -57.92
N ASN A 30 -55.33 32.22 -59.15
CA ASN A 30 -56.04 31.54 -60.26
C ASN A 30 -57.20 32.20 -61.08
N LYS A 31 -57.03 32.06 -62.42
CA LYS A 31 -58.02 31.85 -63.54
C LYS A 31 -58.47 33.05 -64.42
N VAL A 32 -57.70 33.28 -65.49
CA VAL A 32 -57.93 34.16 -66.68
C VAL A 32 -57.47 33.32 -67.92
N ILE A 33 -58.06 33.28 -69.14
CA ILE A 33 -58.88 34.17 -70.02
C ILE A 33 -58.03 34.91 -71.10
N ILE A 34 -58.63 35.26 -72.25
CA ILE A 34 -57.95 35.66 -73.51
C ILE A 34 -57.79 37.19 -73.65
N TRP A 35 -56.58 37.65 -74.00
CA TRP A 35 -56.17 38.97 -74.54
C TRP A 35 -56.45 40.27 -73.72
N SER A 36 -55.39 41.07 -73.52
CA SER A 36 -55.34 42.45 -72.96
C SER A 36 -55.70 42.61 -71.47
N ALA A 37 -55.28 43.64 -70.72
CA ALA A 37 -54.45 44.84 -71.01
C ALA A 37 -53.41 45.10 -69.87
N ALA A 38 -52.80 46.30 -69.80
CA ALA A 38 -51.58 46.58 -69.01
C ALA A 38 -51.70 47.67 -67.91
N GLY A 39 -50.73 47.74 -66.99
CA GLY A 39 -50.48 48.91 -66.12
C GLY A 39 -49.60 48.64 -64.89
N ALA A 40 -48.39 49.25 -64.83
CA ALA A 40 -47.48 49.54 -63.69
C ALA A 40 -47.43 48.62 -62.45
N SER A 41 -46.28 48.25 -61.85
CA SER A 41 -44.83 48.49 -62.08
C SER A 41 -44.06 47.59 -61.07
N ILE A 42 -42.72 47.53 -60.89
CA ILE A 42 -41.55 48.29 -61.37
C ILE A 42 -40.39 47.30 -61.70
N THR A 43 -39.46 47.69 -62.57
CA THR A 43 -38.10 47.15 -62.82
C THR A 43 -37.71 45.70 -62.46
N ALA A 44 -37.52 44.91 -63.53
CA ALA A 44 -36.33 44.07 -63.85
C ALA A 44 -35.97 42.85 -62.95
N LEU A 45 -35.46 41.73 -63.46
CA LEU A 45 -34.78 41.45 -64.74
C LEU A 45 -35.39 40.27 -65.56
N SER A 46 -34.93 40.17 -66.81
CA SER A 46 -35.07 39.13 -67.84
C SER A 46 -34.92 37.66 -67.39
N SER A 47 -35.44 36.62 -68.08
CA SER A 47 -36.38 36.54 -69.24
C SER A 47 -36.64 35.07 -69.66
N ILE A 48 -37.83 34.72 -70.18
CA ILE A 48 -38.10 33.73 -71.27
C ILE A 48 -39.59 33.80 -71.67
N VAL A 49 -39.94 33.51 -72.93
CA VAL A 49 -41.27 33.75 -73.55
C VAL A 49 -41.60 32.67 -74.61
N THR A 50 -42.90 32.31 -74.81
CA THR A 50 -43.61 32.15 -76.12
C THR A 50 -44.93 31.36 -76.03
N LEU A 51 -45.92 31.67 -76.91
CA LEU A 51 -47.05 30.79 -77.30
C LEU A 51 -47.82 31.31 -78.54
N THR A 52 -48.22 30.40 -79.45
CA THR A 52 -49.29 30.48 -80.51
C THR A 52 -49.15 31.36 -81.79
N THR A 53 -49.70 30.87 -82.93
CA THR A 53 -49.95 31.60 -84.20
C THR A 53 -50.94 30.84 -85.13
N VAL A 54 -51.28 31.35 -86.34
CA VAL A 54 -52.45 30.94 -87.19
C VAL A 54 -52.05 30.46 -88.63
N PHE A 55 -52.95 29.76 -89.36
CA PHE A 55 -52.69 29.04 -90.63
C PHE A 55 -53.43 29.54 -91.90
N SER A 56 -52.87 29.20 -93.09
CA SER A 56 -53.37 29.55 -94.44
C SER A 56 -54.32 28.51 -95.09
N ASN A 57 -55.02 28.89 -96.17
CA ASN A 57 -56.08 28.08 -96.80
C ASN A 57 -55.62 26.70 -97.33
N GLN A 58 -54.46 26.59 -97.98
CA GLN A 58 -54.02 25.30 -98.55
C GLN A 58 -53.73 24.27 -97.45
N ARG A 59 -53.29 24.72 -96.26
CA ARG A 59 -53.15 23.88 -95.07
C ARG A 59 -54.50 23.45 -94.47
N LYS A 60 -55.61 24.15 -94.74
CA LYS A 60 -56.97 23.75 -94.32
C LYS A 60 -57.45 22.53 -95.10
N VAL A 61 -57.29 22.49 -96.42
CA VAL A 61 -57.73 21.35 -97.25
C VAL A 61 -56.97 20.07 -96.87
N SER A 62 -55.64 20.14 -96.81
CA SER A 62 -54.80 18.99 -96.42
C SER A 62 -55.10 18.47 -95.00
N PHE A 63 -55.56 19.34 -94.09
CA PHE A 63 -56.06 18.92 -92.77
C PHE A 63 -57.39 18.15 -92.89
N LEU A 64 -58.32 18.59 -93.75
CA LEU A 64 -59.61 17.92 -93.94
C LEU A 64 -59.49 16.56 -94.64
N ASP A 65 -58.61 16.41 -95.62
CA ASP A 65 -58.34 15.10 -96.26
C ASP A 65 -57.78 14.10 -95.23
N LYS A 66 -56.87 14.53 -94.34
CA LYS A 66 -56.37 13.70 -93.23
C LYS A 66 -57.46 13.33 -92.22
N VAL A 67 -58.42 14.23 -91.96
CA VAL A 67 -59.57 13.92 -91.12
C VAL A 67 -60.44 12.84 -91.79
N LEU A 68 -60.78 12.97 -93.08
CA LEU A 68 -61.57 11.96 -93.81
C LEU A 68 -60.93 10.56 -93.76
N GLN A 69 -59.61 10.48 -94.01
CA GLN A 69 -58.88 9.20 -93.98
C GLN A 69 -58.79 8.55 -92.60
N SER A 70 -59.03 9.30 -91.51
CA SER A 70 -59.02 8.76 -90.14
C SER A 70 -60.33 8.09 -89.72
N LEU A 71 -61.39 8.17 -90.54
CA LEU A 71 -62.73 7.74 -90.17
C LEU A 71 -62.98 6.26 -90.49
N LYS A 72 -63.40 5.49 -89.48
CA LYS A 72 -64.01 4.18 -89.71
C LYS A 72 -65.48 4.35 -90.05
N ILE A 73 -65.77 4.25 -91.34
CA ILE A 73 -67.11 4.27 -91.92
C ILE A 73 -67.65 2.83 -91.91
N ASP A 74 -68.51 2.51 -90.94
CA ASP A 74 -69.33 1.30 -90.96
C ASP A 74 -70.81 1.71 -90.85
N VAL A 75 -71.66 1.05 -91.64
CA VAL A 75 -73.08 1.39 -91.77
C VAL A 75 -73.89 0.49 -90.86
N LYS A 76 -74.75 1.11 -90.05
CA LYS A 76 -75.64 0.39 -89.15
C LYS A 76 -76.72 -0.35 -89.94
N ASP A 77 -77.02 -1.58 -89.53
CA ASP A 77 -78.17 -2.40 -89.96
C ASP A 77 -78.15 -2.71 -91.50
N LYS A 78 -77.17 -3.54 -91.89
CA LYS A 78 -76.74 -3.82 -93.28
C LYS A 78 -77.75 -4.50 -94.21
N GLU A 79 -78.84 -5.03 -93.67
CA GLU A 79 -79.76 -5.92 -94.40
C GLU A 79 -80.99 -5.21 -95.00
N ILE A 80 -81.24 -3.94 -94.65
CA ILE A 80 -82.48 -3.23 -95.00
C ILE A 80 -82.29 -1.79 -95.53
N LYS A 81 -81.06 -1.28 -95.64
CA LYS A 81 -80.78 0.09 -96.10
C LYS A 81 -80.34 0.18 -97.57
N THR A 82 -80.74 1.27 -98.23
CA THR A 82 -80.45 1.60 -99.64
C THR A 82 -79.38 2.70 -99.79
N LYS A 83 -78.96 3.00 -101.04
CA LYS A 83 -78.02 4.10 -101.36
C LYS A 83 -78.53 5.47 -100.87
N ASP A 84 -79.85 5.67 -100.81
CA ASP A 84 -80.46 6.93 -100.41
C ASP A 84 -80.56 7.12 -98.89
N ASP A 85 -80.44 6.05 -98.09
CA ASP A 85 -80.56 6.05 -96.62
C ASP A 85 -79.24 6.41 -95.90
N ILE A 86 -78.19 6.76 -96.65
CA ILE A 86 -76.82 6.98 -96.18
C ILE A 86 -76.37 8.40 -96.56
N LYS A 87 -77.08 9.41 -96.03
CA LYS A 87 -76.89 10.83 -96.38
C LYS A 87 -76.39 11.72 -95.23
N THR A 88 -76.24 11.20 -94.01
CA THR A 88 -75.86 12.04 -92.85
C THR A 88 -74.65 11.49 -92.09
N ILE A 89 -73.93 12.38 -91.38
CA ILE A 89 -72.82 11.98 -90.50
C ILE A 89 -73.31 11.12 -89.32
N ALA A 90 -74.59 11.23 -88.95
CA ALA A 90 -75.16 10.52 -87.80
C ALA A 90 -75.35 9.02 -88.03
N ASP A 91 -75.38 8.58 -89.30
CA ASP A 91 -75.48 7.16 -89.67
C ASP A 91 -74.19 6.36 -89.39
N PHE A 92 -73.09 7.03 -89.05
CA PHE A 92 -71.76 6.42 -88.86
C PHE A 92 -71.31 6.43 -87.39
N VAL A 93 -71.20 5.23 -86.82
CA VAL A 93 -71.08 4.96 -85.37
C VAL A 93 -69.90 5.66 -84.68
N ALA A 94 -68.78 5.91 -85.38
CA ALA A 94 -67.49 6.26 -84.77
C ALA A 94 -66.80 7.49 -85.38
N SER A 95 -67.52 8.39 -86.07
CA SER A 95 -66.88 9.45 -86.87
C SER A 95 -66.16 10.54 -86.06
N GLY A 96 -66.54 10.79 -84.80
CA GLY A 96 -65.95 11.85 -83.96
C GLY A 96 -66.11 13.29 -84.49
N LEU A 97 -66.80 13.47 -85.62
CA LEU A 97 -66.95 14.76 -86.31
C LEU A 97 -67.97 15.64 -85.60
N ASN A 98 -67.56 16.85 -85.24
CA ASN A 98 -68.48 17.87 -84.73
C ASN A 98 -69.42 18.34 -85.85
N ASN A 99 -70.67 17.88 -85.83
CA ASN A 99 -71.71 18.17 -86.82
C ASN A 99 -72.10 19.66 -86.92
N LYS A 100 -71.73 20.51 -85.94
CA LYS A 100 -71.86 21.97 -86.03
C LYS A 100 -70.76 22.59 -86.90
N LEU A 101 -69.59 21.94 -86.99
CA LEU A 101 -68.44 22.39 -87.78
C LEU A 101 -68.38 21.76 -89.19
N TYR A 102 -68.93 20.56 -89.39
CA TYR A 102 -68.75 19.77 -90.62
C TYR A 102 -70.03 19.14 -91.20
N GLU A 103 -69.98 18.81 -92.49
CA GLU A 103 -70.98 18.06 -93.27
C GLU A 103 -70.30 17.05 -94.20
N LEU A 104 -71.02 15.98 -94.57
CA LEU A 104 -70.59 14.94 -95.50
C LEU A 104 -71.27 15.14 -96.85
N ILE A 105 -70.56 14.85 -97.94
CA ILE A 105 -71.07 14.87 -99.31
C ILE A 105 -70.90 13.47 -99.90
N VAL A 106 -71.93 12.95 -100.56
CA VAL A 106 -71.88 11.68 -101.32
C VAL A 106 -71.64 12.03 -102.79
N GLU A 107 -70.88 11.22 -103.51
CA GLU A 107 -70.70 11.40 -104.96
C GLU A 107 -71.94 10.85 -105.70
N THR A 108 -72.53 11.64 -106.60
CA THR A 108 -73.82 11.33 -107.24
C THR A 108 -73.81 11.56 -108.75
N GLU A 109 -73.23 10.63 -109.49
CA GLU A 109 -73.46 10.47 -110.94
C GLU A 109 -73.83 9.02 -111.27
N GLU A 110 -74.72 8.88 -112.26
CA GLU A 110 -75.34 7.67 -112.82
C GLU A 110 -76.06 6.69 -111.87
N ASN A 111 -77.05 5.98 -112.43
CA ASN A 111 -78.14 5.34 -111.67
C ASN A 111 -77.82 3.95 -111.12
N GLU A 112 -76.73 3.31 -111.51
CA GLU A 112 -76.42 1.93 -111.11
C GLU A 112 -75.07 1.78 -110.39
N VAL A 113 -74.99 0.76 -109.53
CA VAL A 113 -73.76 0.29 -108.92
C VAL A 113 -73.65 -1.22 -109.17
N ASN A 114 -72.55 -1.63 -109.78
CA ASN A 114 -72.25 -3.02 -110.12
C ASN A 114 -72.47 -4.01 -108.95
N LYS A 115 -73.36 -4.98 -109.16
CA LYS A 115 -73.46 -6.22 -108.37
C LYS A 115 -72.77 -7.35 -109.14
N GLN A 116 -71.87 -8.10 -108.52
CA GLN A 116 -71.25 -9.27 -109.13
C GLN A 116 -71.63 -10.55 -108.36
N PRO A 117 -72.10 -11.61 -109.04
CA PRO A 117 -72.23 -12.94 -108.46
C PRO A 117 -70.87 -13.65 -108.45
N LEU A 118 -70.66 -14.57 -107.50
CA LEU A 118 -69.40 -15.31 -107.32
C LEU A 118 -69.47 -16.77 -107.76
N ASP A 119 -70.67 -17.29 -108.00
CA ASP A 119 -70.93 -18.68 -108.35
C ASP A 119 -72.24 -18.74 -109.19
N LYS A 120 -72.45 -19.81 -109.95
CA LYS A 120 -73.65 -19.97 -110.79
C LYS A 120 -74.86 -20.49 -109.98
N ASP A 121 -74.57 -21.24 -108.91
CA ASP A 121 -75.56 -21.94 -108.09
C ASP A 121 -75.82 -21.25 -106.73
N LYS A 122 -75.40 -19.98 -106.57
CA LYS A 122 -75.63 -19.17 -105.35
C LYS A 122 -76.01 -17.72 -105.67
N PRO A 123 -77.04 -17.13 -105.03
CA PRO A 123 -77.43 -15.74 -105.25
C PRO A 123 -76.41 -14.72 -104.72
N TYR A 124 -76.46 -13.50 -105.27
CA TYR A 124 -75.48 -12.40 -105.13
C TYR A 124 -75.11 -11.99 -103.69
N THR A 125 -73.84 -11.64 -103.46
CA THR A 125 -73.36 -11.19 -102.13
C THR A 125 -72.34 -10.01 -102.11
N THR A 126 -72.44 -8.95 -102.94
CA THR A 126 -71.51 -7.77 -102.85
C THR A 126 -72.09 -6.40 -103.33
N PHE A 127 -71.66 -5.26 -102.73
CA PHE A 127 -72.06 -3.85 -103.05
C PHE A 127 -70.94 -2.79 -102.78
N ARG A 128 -70.94 -1.56 -103.39
CA ARG A 128 -69.89 -0.47 -103.29
C ARG A 128 -70.40 1.01 -103.36
N THR A 129 -69.66 2.05 -102.89
CA THR A 129 -69.98 3.53 -103.06
C THR A 129 -68.82 4.54 -102.73
N LYS A 130 -68.96 5.90 -102.88
CA LYS A 130 -67.97 6.99 -102.54
C LYS A 130 -68.47 8.20 -101.67
N PHE A 131 -67.58 8.88 -100.91
CA PHE A 131 -67.87 10.04 -99.99
C PHE A 131 -66.77 11.12 -99.83
N ALA A 132 -67.10 12.36 -99.37
CA ALA A 132 -66.22 13.52 -99.03
C ALA A 132 -66.75 14.39 -97.84
N ILE A 133 -65.98 15.38 -97.33
CA ILE A 133 -66.33 16.25 -96.16
C ILE A 133 -66.14 17.76 -96.44
N ARG A 134 -67.00 18.63 -95.87
CA ARG A 134 -66.90 20.11 -95.92
C ARG A 134 -66.97 20.77 -94.54
N ASN A 135 -66.27 21.89 -94.34
CA ASN A 135 -66.41 22.75 -93.15
C ASN A 135 -67.48 23.84 -93.34
N LYS A 136 -68.40 23.96 -92.39
CA LYS A 136 -69.60 24.80 -92.49
C LYS A 136 -69.34 26.31 -92.43
N PHE A 137 -68.32 26.75 -91.69
CA PHE A 137 -68.02 28.17 -91.50
C PHE A 137 -67.01 28.69 -92.52
N THR A 138 -65.90 27.97 -92.74
CA THR A 138 -64.84 28.41 -93.67
C THR A 138 -65.02 27.91 -95.11
N LYS A 139 -66.07 27.12 -95.39
CA LYS A 139 -66.46 26.54 -96.69
C LYS A 139 -65.43 25.66 -97.42
N ALA A 140 -64.26 25.43 -96.85
CA ALA A 140 -63.27 24.47 -97.37
C ALA A 140 -63.81 23.02 -97.38
N GLN A 141 -63.41 22.24 -98.39
CA GLN A 141 -63.83 20.85 -98.61
C GLN A 141 -62.62 19.92 -98.80
N SER A 142 -62.81 18.62 -98.55
CA SER A 142 -61.92 17.51 -98.92
C SER A 142 -62.23 16.96 -100.32
N ASN A 143 -61.44 15.97 -100.73
CA ASN A 143 -61.65 15.12 -101.92
C ASN A 143 -62.57 13.90 -101.60
N TYR A 144 -62.92 13.09 -102.61
CA TYR A 144 -63.83 11.91 -102.53
C TYR A 144 -63.11 10.54 -102.46
N GLN A 145 -63.71 9.50 -101.83
CA GLN A 145 -63.09 8.17 -101.56
C GLN A 145 -64.12 6.98 -101.40
N SER A 146 -63.75 5.69 -101.63
CA SER A 146 -64.66 4.53 -101.90
C SER A 146 -64.70 3.31 -100.92
N PHE A 147 -65.78 2.47 -100.85
CA PHE A 147 -66.07 1.38 -99.84
C PHE A 147 -66.90 0.11 -100.33
N GLU A 148 -67.08 -1.03 -99.57
CA GLU A 148 -67.72 -2.36 -99.96
C GLU A 148 -68.37 -3.29 -98.83
N PHE A 149 -69.42 -4.16 -99.06
CA PHE A 149 -70.14 -5.08 -98.05
C PHE A 149 -70.84 -6.43 -98.59
N ARG A 150 -71.24 -7.49 -97.77
CA ARG A 150 -71.66 -8.93 -98.17
C ARG A 150 -72.53 -9.91 -97.22
N ASP A 151 -73.08 -11.07 -97.76
CA ASP A 151 -73.46 -12.49 -97.27
C ASP A 151 -74.78 -12.97 -96.44
N ILE A 152 -75.29 -14.28 -96.54
CA ILE A 152 -76.65 -14.90 -96.03
C ILE A 152 -76.72 -16.50 -95.75
N LYS A 153 -77.75 -17.17 -95.07
CA LYS A 153 -77.93 -18.69 -94.77
C LYS A 153 -79.37 -19.42 -94.48
N PRO A 154 -79.53 -20.81 -94.27
CA PRO A 154 -80.82 -21.68 -94.27
C PRO A 154 -81.06 -22.89 -93.17
N PRO A 155 -82.08 -23.87 -93.22
CA PRO A 155 -82.81 -24.68 -92.12
C PRO A 155 -82.55 -26.22 -91.72
N LYS A 156 -83.42 -26.91 -90.87
CA LYS A 156 -83.27 -28.27 -90.15
C LYS A 156 -84.54 -29.14 -89.68
N GLU A 157 -84.35 -30.42 -89.20
CA GLU A 157 -85.36 -31.46 -88.76
C GLU A 157 -85.13 -32.22 -87.38
N LYS A 158 -86.05 -33.09 -86.88
CA LYS A 158 -86.05 -33.76 -85.52
C LYS A 158 -84.73 -34.35 -85.03
N ALA A 159 -84.07 -35.22 -85.81
CA ALA A 159 -82.82 -35.87 -85.39
C ALA A 159 -81.64 -34.86 -85.27
N GLU A 160 -81.81 -33.67 -85.85
CA GLU A 160 -80.91 -32.53 -85.70
C GLU A 160 -81.31 -31.68 -84.48
N LEU A 161 -82.61 -31.58 -84.16
CA LEU A 161 -83.10 -30.93 -82.93
C LEU A 161 -82.66 -31.66 -81.65
N ASP A 162 -82.64 -33.00 -81.65
CA ASP A 162 -82.09 -33.80 -80.54
C ASP A 162 -80.62 -33.41 -80.25
N LYS A 163 -79.82 -33.28 -81.33
CA LYS A 163 -78.41 -32.84 -81.25
C LYS A 163 -78.26 -31.37 -80.91
N LEU A 164 -79.18 -30.53 -81.39
CA LEU A 164 -79.22 -29.09 -81.08
C LEU A 164 -79.50 -28.87 -79.58
N GLY A 165 -80.32 -29.73 -78.97
CA GLY A 165 -80.82 -29.53 -77.62
C GLY A 165 -79.97 -30.08 -76.48
N GLN A 166 -79.00 -30.94 -76.76
CA GLN A 166 -78.22 -31.61 -75.73
C GLN A 166 -77.31 -30.63 -74.96
N ILE A 167 -77.27 -30.74 -73.63
CA ILE A 167 -76.33 -30.00 -72.77
C ILE A 167 -75.18 -30.93 -72.37
N SER A 168 -73.96 -30.40 -72.43
CA SER A 168 -72.71 -31.11 -72.12
C SER A 168 -72.60 -31.43 -70.63
N LEU A 169 -72.20 -32.66 -70.28
CA LEU A 169 -72.02 -33.08 -68.88
C LEU A 169 -70.95 -32.26 -68.16
N ASN A 170 -69.83 -31.96 -68.83
CA ASN A 170 -68.74 -31.13 -68.30
C ASN A 170 -69.11 -29.64 -68.31
N GLU A 171 -69.05 -28.96 -67.15
CA GLU A 171 -69.48 -27.56 -67.05
C GLU A 171 -68.64 -26.57 -67.88
N LYS A 172 -67.38 -26.91 -68.20
CA LYS A 172 -66.51 -26.11 -69.10
C LYS A 172 -66.97 -26.11 -70.55
N ASP A 173 -67.57 -27.22 -71.00
CA ASP A 173 -67.96 -27.40 -72.41
C ASP A 173 -69.32 -26.74 -72.70
N ARG A 174 -70.15 -26.54 -71.66
CA ARG A 174 -71.51 -25.95 -71.71
C ARG A 174 -71.59 -24.53 -72.24
N ILE A 175 -70.46 -23.85 -72.45
CA ILE A 175 -70.42 -22.57 -73.17
C ILE A 175 -70.94 -22.72 -74.61
N ASN A 176 -70.69 -23.87 -75.26
CA ASN A 176 -71.00 -24.10 -76.67
C ASN A 176 -72.43 -24.64 -76.94
N ASP A 177 -73.06 -25.31 -75.96
CA ASP A 177 -74.40 -25.90 -76.09
C ASP A 177 -75.46 -24.87 -76.52
N LYS A 178 -76.49 -25.25 -77.29
CA LYS A 178 -77.55 -24.29 -77.67
C LYS A 178 -78.67 -24.16 -76.63
N VAL A 179 -78.72 -24.99 -75.61
CA VAL A 179 -79.60 -24.80 -74.44
C VAL A 179 -78.75 -24.39 -73.24
N LYS A 180 -79.33 -23.58 -72.34
CA LYS A 180 -78.72 -23.20 -71.07
C LYS A 180 -79.74 -23.40 -69.94
N ILE A 181 -79.27 -23.99 -68.84
CA ILE A 181 -79.91 -23.84 -67.53
C ILE A 181 -79.20 -22.70 -66.81
N GLU A 182 -79.95 -21.74 -66.30
CA GLU A 182 -79.44 -20.61 -65.53
C GLU A 182 -80.08 -20.56 -64.15
N PHE A 183 -79.26 -20.54 -63.11
CA PHE A 183 -79.70 -20.43 -61.72
C PHE A 183 -79.84 -18.96 -61.31
N LEU A 184 -81.00 -18.62 -60.74
CA LEU A 184 -81.42 -17.24 -60.49
C LEU A 184 -81.29 -16.91 -59.00
N ASN A 185 -80.31 -16.07 -58.65
CA ASN A 185 -79.99 -15.66 -57.28
C ASN A 185 -79.80 -16.84 -56.29
N PHE A 186 -79.30 -17.96 -56.80
CA PHE A 186 -79.21 -19.23 -56.09
C PHE A 186 -77.81 -19.83 -56.25
N ASN A 187 -77.06 -19.96 -55.14
CA ASN A 187 -75.69 -20.46 -55.12
C ASN A 187 -75.65 -21.87 -54.49
N ARG A 188 -75.30 -22.87 -55.29
CA ARG A 188 -75.37 -24.30 -54.94
C ARG A 188 -74.48 -24.60 -53.72
N ASN A 189 -73.23 -24.18 -53.75
CA ASN A 189 -72.18 -24.49 -52.76
C ASN A 189 -72.47 -24.03 -51.31
N ILE A 190 -73.46 -23.16 -51.10
CA ILE A 190 -73.84 -22.63 -49.77
C ILE A 190 -75.32 -22.89 -49.42
N LYS A 191 -76.05 -23.63 -50.26
CA LYS A 191 -77.46 -24.01 -50.04
C LYS A 191 -77.65 -25.52 -50.13
N LEU A 192 -78.78 -25.99 -49.63
CA LEU A 192 -79.18 -27.40 -49.78
C LEU A 192 -79.80 -27.61 -51.17
N ALA A 193 -79.76 -28.85 -51.66
CA ALA A 193 -80.22 -29.21 -53.00
C ALA A 193 -81.75 -29.10 -53.14
N SER A 194 -82.49 -29.48 -52.11
CA SER A 194 -83.96 -29.37 -52.03
C SER A 194 -84.47 -27.96 -52.27
N GLU A 195 -83.72 -26.93 -51.89
CA GLU A 195 -84.13 -25.53 -52.05
C GLU A 195 -84.35 -25.12 -53.51
N VAL A 196 -83.66 -25.75 -54.48
CA VAL A 196 -83.69 -25.35 -55.90
C VAL A 196 -85.00 -25.71 -56.62
N ALA A 197 -85.79 -26.65 -56.08
CA ALA A 197 -86.99 -27.19 -56.71
C ALA A 197 -88.25 -26.33 -56.53
N ALA A 198 -88.16 -25.22 -55.79
CA ALA A 198 -89.30 -24.34 -55.49
C ALA A 198 -89.95 -23.72 -56.75
N LYS A 199 -91.27 -23.53 -56.70
CA LYS A 199 -92.07 -22.91 -57.76
C LYS A 199 -92.57 -21.52 -57.41
N ASP A 200 -92.94 -20.76 -58.43
CA ASP A 200 -93.58 -19.43 -58.33
C ASP A 200 -95.11 -19.52 -58.36
N GLU A 201 -95.77 -18.37 -58.19
CA GLU A 201 -97.23 -18.21 -58.18
C GLU A 201 -97.89 -18.58 -59.53
N ASN A 202 -97.12 -18.68 -60.62
CA ASN A 202 -97.57 -19.07 -61.95
C ASN A 202 -97.22 -20.54 -62.29
N GLY A 203 -96.73 -21.32 -61.32
CA GLY A 203 -96.38 -22.73 -61.49
C GLY A 203 -95.06 -23.02 -62.20
N LYS A 204 -94.27 -21.99 -62.51
CA LYS A 204 -92.90 -22.10 -63.06
C LYS A 204 -91.89 -22.31 -61.94
N PHE A 205 -90.66 -22.71 -62.26
CA PHE A 205 -89.61 -22.86 -61.25
C PHE A 205 -88.99 -21.50 -60.90
N LYS A 206 -88.76 -21.27 -59.60
CA LYS A 206 -88.38 -19.96 -59.06
C LYS A 206 -86.88 -19.66 -59.18
N TYR A 207 -86.04 -20.68 -59.03
CA TYR A 207 -84.59 -20.51 -58.89
C TYR A 207 -83.79 -20.96 -60.11
N PHE A 208 -84.45 -21.39 -61.20
CA PHE A 208 -83.78 -21.64 -62.47
C PHE A 208 -84.70 -21.42 -63.67
N ASN A 209 -84.11 -21.07 -64.81
CA ASN A 209 -84.76 -21.11 -66.13
C ASN A 209 -83.99 -22.03 -67.08
N ILE A 210 -84.70 -22.74 -67.94
CA ILE A 210 -84.12 -23.46 -69.09
C ILE A 210 -84.54 -22.74 -70.36
N TYR A 211 -83.57 -22.33 -71.18
CA TYR A 211 -83.83 -21.57 -72.40
C TYR A 211 -82.83 -21.87 -73.52
N LEU A 212 -83.25 -21.63 -74.75
CA LEU A 212 -82.44 -21.80 -75.95
C LEU A 212 -81.63 -20.52 -76.20
N LYS A 213 -80.30 -20.63 -76.28
CA LYS A 213 -79.40 -19.54 -76.67
C LYS A 213 -79.66 -19.23 -78.16
N GLN A 214 -80.20 -18.05 -78.47
CA GLN A 214 -80.52 -17.68 -79.85
C GLN A 214 -79.28 -17.74 -80.74
N ASP A 215 -79.37 -18.54 -81.82
CA ASP A 215 -78.31 -18.71 -82.80
C ASP A 215 -78.66 -17.88 -84.04
N ASN A 216 -78.35 -16.58 -84.01
CA ASN A 216 -78.81 -15.57 -85.00
C ASN A 216 -78.39 -15.84 -86.47
N ASN A 217 -77.60 -16.89 -86.72
CA ASN A 217 -77.16 -17.32 -88.06
C ASN A 217 -78.01 -18.49 -88.63
N ASP A 218 -79.02 -18.96 -87.91
CA ASP A 218 -80.01 -19.94 -88.39
C ASP A 218 -81.30 -19.22 -88.79
N ALA A 219 -81.88 -19.58 -89.93
CA ALA A 219 -83.00 -18.85 -90.54
C ALA A 219 -84.36 -19.14 -89.90
N PHE A 220 -84.41 -20.03 -88.90
CA PHE A 220 -85.65 -20.58 -88.32
C PHE A 220 -85.60 -20.53 -86.79
N GLN A 221 -86.76 -20.31 -86.16
CA GLN A 221 -86.86 -20.18 -84.70
C GLN A 221 -87.28 -21.49 -84.04
N TYR A 222 -86.70 -21.74 -82.87
CA TYR A 222 -86.93 -22.92 -82.03
C TYR A 222 -87.33 -22.48 -80.61
N GLU A 223 -88.04 -23.33 -79.87
CA GLU A 223 -88.49 -23.06 -78.49
C GLU A 223 -88.36 -24.28 -77.57
N ILE A 224 -88.33 -24.05 -76.25
CA ILE A 224 -88.21 -25.08 -75.21
C ILE A 224 -89.59 -25.43 -74.65
N VAL A 225 -89.87 -26.73 -74.47
CA VAL A 225 -91.12 -27.24 -73.86
C VAL A 225 -90.83 -28.32 -72.80
N ASN A 226 -91.85 -28.66 -71.98
CA ASN A 226 -91.88 -29.81 -71.05
C ASN A 226 -90.74 -29.88 -70.00
N VAL A 227 -90.61 -28.86 -69.15
CA VAL A 227 -89.50 -28.71 -68.17
C VAL A 227 -89.80 -29.30 -66.77
N ASN A 228 -88.84 -29.98 -66.12
CA ASN A 228 -88.97 -30.55 -64.75
C ASN A 228 -87.63 -30.66 -63.95
N VAL A 229 -87.67 -31.02 -62.64
CA VAL A 229 -86.51 -31.18 -61.72
C VAL A 229 -86.72 -32.22 -60.59
N LYS A 230 -85.63 -32.77 -60.01
CA LYS A 230 -85.55 -33.67 -58.82
C LYS A 230 -84.30 -33.35 -57.95
N THR A 231 -84.29 -33.68 -56.64
CA THR A 231 -83.25 -33.25 -55.65
C THR A 231 -82.97 -34.28 -54.54
N ASP A 232 -81.77 -34.25 -53.92
CA ASP A 232 -81.31 -35.12 -52.81
C ASP A 232 -80.25 -34.39 -51.94
N ASP A 233 -80.55 -34.11 -50.67
CA ASP A 233 -79.71 -33.28 -49.77
C ASP A 233 -78.55 -34.03 -49.11
N GLU A 234 -78.73 -35.28 -48.67
CA GLU A 234 -77.67 -36.07 -48.00
C GLU A 234 -76.51 -36.40 -48.95
N LYS A 235 -76.73 -36.27 -50.26
CA LYS A 235 -75.71 -36.39 -51.31
C LYS A 235 -75.38 -35.06 -51.99
N SER A 236 -76.05 -33.97 -51.62
CA SER A 236 -75.85 -32.63 -52.18
C SER A 236 -76.10 -32.54 -53.71
N THR A 237 -77.17 -33.15 -54.26
CA THR A 237 -77.39 -33.29 -55.74
C THR A 237 -78.79 -32.93 -56.28
N ALA A 238 -78.87 -32.55 -57.57
CA ALA A 238 -80.13 -32.25 -58.29
C ALA A 238 -80.08 -32.65 -59.80
N ILE A 239 -81.24 -32.91 -60.42
CA ILE A 239 -81.40 -33.37 -61.83
C ILE A 239 -82.54 -32.61 -62.52
N PHE A 240 -82.38 -32.19 -63.79
CA PHE A 240 -83.28 -31.33 -64.57
C PHE A 240 -83.63 -31.95 -65.94
N SER A 241 -84.80 -31.66 -66.54
CA SER A 241 -85.23 -32.22 -67.85
C SER A 241 -86.05 -31.26 -68.74
N TYR A 242 -86.04 -31.42 -70.09
CA TYR A 242 -86.73 -30.56 -71.10
C TYR A 242 -86.80 -31.15 -72.54
N GLN A 243 -87.46 -30.45 -73.49
CA GLN A 243 -87.54 -30.74 -74.95
C GLN A 243 -87.42 -29.47 -75.84
N ILE A 244 -87.23 -29.60 -77.17
CA ILE A 244 -87.16 -28.52 -78.18
C ILE A 244 -88.19 -28.70 -79.31
N LYS A 245 -88.78 -27.62 -79.82
CA LYS A 245 -89.67 -27.60 -81.01
C LYS A 245 -89.30 -26.50 -82.02
N VAL A 246 -89.54 -26.71 -83.33
CA VAL A 246 -89.53 -25.64 -84.35
C VAL A 246 -90.81 -24.80 -84.22
N LYS A 247 -90.65 -23.51 -84.00
CA LYS A 247 -91.74 -22.62 -83.57
C LYS A 247 -92.79 -22.33 -84.65
N SER A 248 -92.45 -22.50 -85.93
CA SER A 248 -93.31 -22.19 -87.07
C SER A 248 -93.86 -23.42 -87.80
N ILE A 249 -93.67 -24.63 -87.26
CA ILE A 249 -94.10 -25.90 -87.88
C ILE A 249 -94.72 -26.79 -86.80
N ASP A 250 -96.00 -27.15 -86.97
CA ASP A 250 -96.76 -27.92 -85.99
C ASP A 250 -96.86 -29.41 -86.40
N ASP A 251 -95.71 -30.10 -86.38
CA ASP A 251 -95.56 -31.53 -86.65
C ASP A 251 -94.48 -32.11 -85.72
N ASP A 252 -94.71 -33.30 -85.14
CA ASP A 252 -93.79 -33.99 -84.22
C ASP A 252 -92.45 -34.42 -84.86
N LYS A 253 -92.34 -34.38 -86.20
CA LYS A 253 -91.07 -34.43 -86.95
C LYS A 253 -90.19 -33.19 -86.78
N PHE A 254 -90.70 -32.18 -86.10
CA PHE A 254 -89.98 -30.95 -85.78
C PHE A 254 -90.00 -30.64 -84.27
N THR A 255 -90.16 -31.69 -83.44
CA THR A 255 -90.05 -31.65 -81.96
C THR A 255 -89.09 -32.73 -81.48
N SER A 256 -88.19 -32.45 -80.53
CA SER A 256 -87.15 -33.37 -80.02
C SER A 256 -87.68 -34.45 -79.07
N ASN A 257 -86.84 -35.42 -78.74
CA ASN A 257 -86.98 -36.28 -77.57
C ASN A 257 -86.66 -35.53 -76.27
N VAL A 258 -86.99 -36.12 -75.11
CA VAL A 258 -86.72 -35.56 -73.76
C VAL A 258 -85.23 -35.69 -73.41
N LEU A 259 -84.66 -34.63 -72.84
CA LEU A 259 -83.25 -34.49 -72.49
C LEU A 259 -83.09 -34.16 -70.99
N GLU A 260 -82.02 -34.62 -70.33
CA GLU A 260 -81.78 -34.47 -68.87
C GLU A 260 -80.33 -34.09 -68.50
N ILE A 261 -80.10 -33.49 -67.32
CA ILE A 261 -78.75 -33.19 -66.75
C ILE A 261 -78.71 -33.11 -65.20
N LYS A 262 -77.56 -33.44 -64.58
CA LYS A 262 -77.31 -33.47 -63.12
C LYS A 262 -76.30 -32.41 -62.62
N PHE A 263 -76.43 -32.01 -61.35
CA PHE A 263 -75.48 -31.24 -60.53
C PHE A 263 -75.26 -31.92 -59.15
N ASP A 264 -74.11 -31.71 -58.50
CA ASP A 264 -73.73 -32.37 -57.24
C ASP A 264 -72.79 -31.57 -56.30
N ASP A 265 -72.85 -30.23 -56.39
CA ASP A 265 -71.94 -29.29 -55.75
C ASP A 265 -72.58 -28.45 -54.62
N PHE A 266 -73.55 -29.02 -53.89
CA PHE A 266 -74.31 -28.33 -52.84
C PHE A 266 -73.66 -28.41 -51.44
N ALA A 267 -74.19 -27.65 -50.46
CA ALA A 267 -73.60 -27.50 -49.13
C ALA A 267 -73.55 -28.80 -48.28
N LYS A 268 -72.66 -28.82 -47.27
CA LYS A 268 -72.42 -29.94 -46.35
C LYS A 268 -73.11 -29.76 -44.99
N THR A 269 -73.35 -30.87 -44.29
CA THR A 269 -74.02 -30.90 -42.97
C THR A 269 -73.03 -31.00 -41.79
N SER A 270 -73.51 -30.72 -40.57
CA SER A 270 -72.69 -30.78 -39.33
C SER A 270 -72.04 -32.16 -39.13
N THR A 271 -72.78 -33.25 -39.40
CA THR A 271 -72.28 -34.64 -39.34
C THR A 271 -71.04 -34.85 -40.21
N GLN A 272 -71.02 -34.27 -41.41
CA GLN A 272 -69.89 -34.38 -42.35
C GLN A 272 -68.66 -33.56 -41.88
N LEU A 273 -68.88 -32.45 -41.16
CA LEU A 273 -67.80 -31.68 -40.53
C LEU A 273 -67.20 -32.41 -39.30
N THR A 274 -68.02 -33.08 -38.49
CA THR A 274 -67.54 -33.96 -37.40
C THR A 274 -66.70 -35.11 -37.95
N GLN A 275 -67.13 -35.74 -39.05
CA GLN A 275 -66.33 -36.78 -39.71
C GLN A 275 -64.97 -36.23 -40.18
N TYR A 276 -64.95 -35.08 -40.85
CA TYR A 276 -63.70 -34.46 -41.31
C TYR A 276 -62.75 -34.06 -40.17
N LEU A 277 -63.27 -33.57 -39.03
CA LEU A 277 -62.45 -33.29 -37.84
C LEU A 277 -61.76 -34.55 -37.29
N ASN A 278 -62.39 -35.72 -37.40
CA ASN A 278 -61.82 -36.98 -36.93
C ASN A 278 -60.69 -37.53 -37.82
N GLU A 279 -60.63 -37.10 -39.08
CA GLU A 279 -59.56 -37.45 -40.03
C GLU A 279 -58.29 -36.58 -39.87
N LEU A 280 -58.35 -35.48 -39.11
CA LEU A 280 -57.21 -34.59 -38.91
C LEU A 280 -56.09 -35.22 -38.04
N THR A 281 -54.86 -34.79 -38.30
CA THR A 281 -53.63 -35.10 -37.54
C THR A 281 -53.02 -33.81 -37.03
N PHE A 282 -52.41 -33.83 -35.83
CA PHE A 282 -52.00 -32.62 -35.09
C PHE A 282 -50.52 -32.69 -34.69
N SER A 283 -49.83 -31.55 -34.72
CA SER A 283 -48.42 -31.40 -34.29
C SER A 283 -48.13 -29.95 -33.87
N TYR A 284 -46.90 -29.66 -33.43
CA TYR A 284 -46.49 -28.35 -32.95
C TYR A 284 -45.22 -27.84 -33.65
N GLU A 285 -45.19 -26.57 -34.00
CA GLU A 285 -44.05 -25.92 -34.66
C GLU A 285 -42.78 -25.94 -33.79
N ASN A 286 -41.70 -26.57 -34.29
CA ASN A 286 -40.37 -26.59 -33.67
C ASN A 286 -40.32 -27.15 -32.23
N ALA A 287 -41.20 -28.11 -31.90
CA ALA A 287 -41.37 -28.65 -30.54
C ALA A 287 -40.07 -29.01 -29.81
N SER A 288 -39.10 -29.64 -30.48
CA SER A 288 -37.85 -30.12 -29.86
C SER A 288 -36.95 -29.04 -29.27
N LEU A 289 -37.17 -27.76 -29.62
CA LEU A 289 -36.45 -26.59 -29.08
C LEU A 289 -37.23 -25.87 -27.97
N VAL A 290 -38.51 -26.22 -27.76
CA VAL A 290 -39.45 -25.53 -26.87
C VAL A 290 -39.77 -26.44 -25.68
N PHE A 291 -39.82 -25.89 -24.46
CA PHE A 291 -40.31 -26.61 -23.29
C PHE A 291 -41.86 -26.53 -23.21
N PRO A 292 -42.57 -27.54 -22.65
CA PRO A 292 -44.04 -27.63 -22.75
C PRO A 292 -44.81 -26.44 -22.17
N GLN A 293 -44.30 -25.80 -21.11
CA GLN A 293 -44.96 -24.67 -20.46
C GLN A 293 -44.96 -23.39 -21.32
N ASP A 294 -44.05 -23.29 -22.29
CA ASP A 294 -43.87 -22.12 -23.17
C ASP A 294 -44.66 -22.22 -24.49
N ALA A 295 -45.50 -23.25 -24.62
CA ALA A 295 -46.24 -23.55 -25.84
C ALA A 295 -47.56 -22.75 -25.97
N ILE A 296 -47.93 -22.38 -27.21
CA ILE A 296 -49.10 -21.55 -27.51
C ILE A 296 -49.98 -22.12 -28.63
N GLN A 297 -51.30 -21.96 -28.51
CA GLN A 297 -52.30 -22.55 -29.44
C GLN A 297 -52.05 -22.20 -30.92
N THR A 298 -51.57 -21.00 -31.22
CA THR A 298 -51.34 -20.51 -32.59
C THR A 298 -50.20 -21.22 -33.34
N LYS A 299 -49.43 -22.08 -32.67
CA LYS A 299 -48.35 -22.90 -33.26
C LYS A 299 -48.74 -24.38 -33.44
N VAL A 300 -50.01 -24.74 -33.20
CA VAL A 300 -50.56 -26.07 -33.49
C VAL A 300 -50.87 -26.18 -34.98
N ILE A 301 -50.37 -27.24 -35.61
CA ILE A 301 -50.52 -27.51 -37.04
C ILE A 301 -51.47 -28.69 -37.22
N ALA A 302 -52.51 -28.54 -38.06
CA ALA A 302 -53.49 -29.58 -38.35
C ALA A 302 -53.58 -29.94 -39.84
N LYS A 303 -53.64 -31.25 -40.14
CA LYS A 303 -53.55 -31.79 -41.51
C LYS A 303 -54.47 -32.99 -41.75
N ASN A 304 -55.10 -33.07 -42.92
CA ASN A 304 -55.74 -34.30 -43.43
C ASN A 304 -54.87 -34.83 -44.58
N GLY A 305 -54.51 -36.12 -44.56
CA GLY A 305 -53.68 -36.74 -45.61
C GLY A 305 -52.31 -36.09 -45.85
N GLY A 306 -51.75 -35.37 -44.86
CA GLY A 306 -50.51 -34.59 -44.99
C GLY A 306 -50.69 -33.18 -45.57
N SER A 307 -51.84 -32.88 -46.19
CA SER A 307 -52.23 -31.55 -46.65
C SER A 307 -52.76 -30.69 -45.50
N ASN A 308 -52.53 -29.37 -45.57
CA ASN A 308 -53.07 -28.43 -44.60
C ASN A 308 -54.60 -28.38 -44.69
N MET A 309 -55.24 -28.11 -43.54
CA MET A 309 -56.69 -27.88 -43.44
C MET A 309 -57.16 -26.73 -44.39
N PRO A 310 -58.35 -26.84 -45.03
CA PRO A 310 -58.94 -25.79 -45.86
C PRO A 310 -59.08 -24.44 -45.14
N SER A 311 -58.82 -23.34 -45.85
CA SER A 311 -58.78 -21.98 -45.29
C SER A 311 -60.14 -21.40 -44.88
N ASN A 312 -61.25 -22.02 -45.30
CA ASN A 312 -62.59 -21.68 -44.81
C ASN A 312 -62.95 -22.37 -43.47
N TYR A 313 -62.11 -23.31 -43.00
CA TYR A 313 -62.30 -23.97 -41.72
C TYR A 313 -61.45 -23.33 -40.61
N GLU A 314 -62.00 -23.25 -39.40
CA GLU A 314 -61.33 -22.75 -38.20
C GLU A 314 -61.27 -23.83 -37.12
N LEU A 315 -60.10 -23.97 -36.47
CA LEU A 315 -59.93 -24.80 -35.27
C LEU A 315 -60.16 -23.96 -34.02
N ILE A 316 -61.19 -24.33 -33.25
CA ILE A 316 -61.59 -23.66 -32.02
C ILE A 316 -61.10 -24.50 -30.84
N PHE A 317 -60.11 -24.00 -30.12
CA PHE A 317 -59.60 -24.63 -28.90
C PHE A 317 -60.54 -24.36 -27.72
N ILE A 318 -61.05 -25.43 -27.11
CA ILE A 318 -61.84 -25.39 -25.88
C ILE A 318 -60.91 -25.50 -24.66
N GLU A 319 -59.84 -26.30 -24.77
CA GLU A 319 -58.85 -26.48 -23.72
C GLU A 319 -57.47 -26.74 -24.33
N PHE A 320 -56.40 -26.29 -23.67
CA PHE A 320 -55.00 -26.47 -24.08
C PHE A 320 -54.09 -26.48 -22.85
N LYS A 321 -53.72 -27.66 -22.35
CA LYS A 321 -53.03 -27.84 -21.07
C LYS A 321 -51.51 -27.89 -21.23
N THR A 322 -50.85 -26.75 -21.03
CA THR A 322 -49.37 -26.66 -20.98
C THR A 322 -48.75 -27.19 -19.68
N LYS A 323 -49.58 -27.47 -18.66
CA LYS A 323 -49.19 -28.12 -17.39
C LYS A 323 -49.71 -29.56 -17.37
N GLY A 324 -48.94 -30.47 -17.95
CA GLY A 324 -49.14 -31.93 -17.87
C GLY A 324 -48.14 -32.61 -16.92
N GLU A 325 -48.35 -33.90 -16.66
CA GLU A 325 -47.35 -34.75 -16.01
C GLU A 325 -46.17 -35.06 -16.96
N TYR A 326 -45.09 -35.62 -16.41
CA TYR A 326 -43.96 -36.13 -17.21
C TYR A 326 -44.23 -37.60 -17.57
N PRO A 327 -43.93 -38.09 -18.79
CA PRO A 327 -43.17 -37.43 -19.86
C PRO A 327 -43.99 -36.48 -20.77
N LYS A 328 -43.28 -35.70 -21.58
CA LYS A 328 -43.76 -34.42 -22.12
C LYS A 328 -44.70 -34.53 -23.31
N LYS A 329 -45.97 -34.19 -23.05
CA LYS A 329 -47.03 -33.93 -24.02
C LYS A 329 -47.85 -32.69 -23.65
N ILE A 330 -48.69 -32.24 -24.57
CA ILE A 330 -49.78 -31.29 -24.33
C ILE A 330 -51.09 -31.97 -24.75
N ASP A 331 -52.04 -32.00 -23.82
CA ASP A 331 -53.41 -32.44 -24.07
C ASP A 331 -54.30 -31.23 -24.39
N ALA A 332 -55.14 -31.33 -25.42
CA ALA A 332 -56.02 -30.26 -25.86
C ALA A 332 -57.37 -30.79 -26.39
N THR A 333 -58.38 -29.93 -26.41
CA THR A 333 -59.72 -30.22 -26.95
C THR A 333 -60.11 -29.18 -27.98
N VAL A 334 -60.56 -29.63 -29.16
CA VAL A 334 -60.84 -28.77 -30.32
C VAL A 334 -62.21 -29.04 -30.94
N LYS A 335 -62.74 -28.03 -31.66
CA LYS A 335 -63.84 -28.13 -32.62
C LYS A 335 -63.42 -27.57 -33.98
N LEU A 336 -64.17 -27.91 -35.01
CA LEU A 336 -64.05 -27.35 -36.36
C LEU A 336 -65.30 -26.50 -36.67
N ARG A 337 -65.10 -25.29 -37.22
CA ARG A 337 -66.16 -24.43 -37.78
C ARG A 337 -65.94 -24.25 -39.26
N ASP A 338 -66.99 -24.32 -40.07
CA ASP A 338 -66.99 -23.78 -41.44
C ASP A 338 -67.46 -22.32 -41.42
N ASN A 339 -66.54 -21.41 -41.70
CA ASN A 339 -66.80 -19.97 -41.67
C ASN A 339 -67.71 -19.51 -42.82
N SER A 340 -67.98 -20.36 -43.82
CA SER A 340 -68.83 -20.06 -44.98
C SER A 340 -70.33 -20.09 -44.64
N ASN A 341 -70.72 -20.88 -43.63
CA ASN A 341 -72.11 -21.16 -43.28
C ASN A 341 -72.36 -21.20 -41.75
N ASN A 342 -71.32 -21.02 -40.93
CA ASN A 342 -71.33 -21.12 -39.46
C ASN A 342 -71.77 -22.49 -38.89
N ILE A 343 -71.70 -23.56 -39.68
CA ILE A 343 -71.90 -24.92 -39.17
C ILE A 343 -70.64 -25.33 -38.39
N ILE A 344 -70.83 -25.95 -37.22
CA ILE A 344 -69.77 -26.34 -36.29
C ILE A 344 -69.86 -27.85 -36.03
N SER A 345 -68.72 -28.50 -35.86
CA SER A 345 -68.61 -29.91 -35.48
C SER A 345 -68.81 -30.17 -33.99
N ASP A 346 -68.85 -31.45 -33.65
CA ASP A 346 -68.63 -31.97 -32.30
C ASP A 346 -67.16 -31.77 -31.85
N THR A 347 -66.90 -32.03 -30.58
CA THR A 347 -65.58 -31.91 -29.94
C THR A 347 -64.69 -33.12 -30.20
N ARG A 348 -63.39 -32.89 -30.42
CA ARG A 348 -62.34 -33.94 -30.44
C ARG A 348 -61.23 -33.62 -29.44
N THR A 349 -60.78 -34.61 -28.67
CA THR A 349 -59.56 -34.53 -27.85
C THR A 349 -58.34 -34.90 -28.69
N ILE A 350 -57.23 -34.19 -28.51
CA ILE A 350 -55.98 -34.34 -29.26
C ILE A 350 -54.77 -34.33 -28.31
N GLU A 351 -53.72 -35.05 -28.70
CA GLU A 351 -52.43 -35.09 -28.00
C GLU A 351 -51.32 -34.54 -28.90
N ILE A 352 -50.37 -33.80 -28.32
CA ILE A 352 -49.25 -33.16 -29.01
C ILE A 352 -47.94 -33.48 -28.27
N THR A 353 -46.95 -34.03 -28.97
CA THR A 353 -45.70 -34.56 -28.37
C THR A 353 -44.43 -33.95 -29.01
N GLY A 354 -43.26 -34.22 -28.42
CA GLY A 354 -41.94 -33.91 -29.02
C GLY A 354 -41.15 -32.73 -28.42
N PHE A 355 -41.54 -32.23 -27.25
CA PHE A 355 -40.93 -31.05 -26.61
C PHE A 355 -39.52 -31.28 -26.01
N LYS A 356 -38.72 -30.21 -25.86
CA LYS A 356 -37.34 -30.23 -25.29
C LYS A 356 -37.23 -30.95 -23.94
N ASN A 357 -36.14 -31.70 -23.70
CA ASN A 357 -35.83 -32.37 -22.41
C ASN A 357 -35.22 -31.42 -21.36
N TYR A 358 -35.44 -31.77 -20.09
CA TYR A 358 -34.77 -31.20 -18.90
C TYR A 358 -33.77 -32.21 -18.34
N LEU A 359 -32.76 -31.75 -17.61
CA LEU A 359 -31.80 -32.60 -16.90
C LEU A 359 -32.38 -33.23 -15.62
N THR A 360 -31.84 -34.40 -15.27
CA THR A 360 -32.17 -35.16 -14.05
C THR A 360 -31.27 -34.79 -12.85
N PRO A 361 -31.69 -35.07 -11.61
CA PRO A 361 -30.83 -34.97 -10.44
C PRO A 361 -29.53 -35.78 -10.59
N GLU A 362 -29.57 -36.96 -11.21
CA GLU A 362 -28.43 -37.85 -11.43
C GLU A 362 -27.35 -37.24 -12.35
N GLU A 363 -27.77 -36.55 -13.42
CA GLU A 363 -26.86 -35.82 -14.32
C GLU A 363 -26.21 -34.63 -13.60
N LEU A 364 -27.01 -33.83 -12.88
CA LEU A 364 -26.50 -32.73 -12.04
C LEU A 364 -25.57 -33.22 -10.92
N ASN A 365 -25.91 -34.37 -10.31
CA ASN A 365 -25.12 -35.06 -9.28
C ASN A 365 -23.77 -35.56 -9.78
N THR A 366 -23.68 -35.87 -11.07
CA THR A 366 -22.44 -36.31 -11.73
C THR A 366 -21.56 -35.10 -12.02
N TYR A 367 -22.12 -34.07 -12.65
CA TYR A 367 -21.41 -32.86 -13.04
C TYR A 367 -20.85 -32.06 -11.85
N ILE A 368 -21.60 -31.89 -10.76
CA ILE A 368 -21.16 -31.08 -9.60
C ILE A 368 -19.84 -31.57 -8.97
N ASN A 369 -19.50 -32.86 -9.07
CA ASN A 369 -18.25 -33.36 -8.50
C ASN A 369 -17.01 -32.83 -9.24
N GLN A 370 -17.15 -32.55 -10.54
CA GLN A 370 -16.09 -32.12 -11.47
C GLN A 370 -15.72 -30.64 -11.29
N ILE A 371 -16.58 -29.86 -10.63
CA ILE A 371 -16.36 -28.44 -10.37
C ILE A 371 -15.25 -28.27 -9.34
N GLU A 372 -14.28 -27.43 -9.66
CA GLU A 372 -13.23 -26.99 -8.75
C GLU A 372 -13.50 -25.54 -8.34
N LEU A 373 -13.22 -25.20 -7.08
CA LEU A 373 -13.42 -23.87 -6.52
C LEU A 373 -12.10 -23.37 -5.93
N ASP A 374 -11.79 -22.10 -6.13
CA ASP A 374 -10.63 -21.45 -5.54
C ASP A 374 -10.92 -19.96 -5.22
N VAL A 375 -9.91 -19.19 -4.82
CA VAL A 375 -9.98 -17.74 -4.61
C VAL A 375 -8.74 -17.06 -5.19
N ASP A 376 -8.94 -16.07 -6.06
CA ASP A 376 -7.86 -15.27 -6.63
C ASP A 376 -7.04 -14.56 -5.54
N ASN A 377 -5.71 -14.63 -5.66
CA ASN A 377 -4.77 -14.01 -4.71
C ASN A 377 -4.97 -14.43 -3.23
N LYS A 378 -5.48 -15.65 -2.98
CA LYS A 378 -5.67 -16.21 -1.62
C LYS A 378 -4.44 -16.10 -0.73
N ASN A 379 -3.23 -16.31 -1.27
CA ASN A 379 -1.96 -16.18 -0.56
C ASN A 379 -1.68 -14.77 0.01
N SER A 380 -2.40 -13.74 -0.48
CA SER A 380 -2.34 -12.36 0.04
C SER A 380 -3.62 -11.90 0.77
N THR A 381 -4.64 -12.76 0.84
CA THR A 381 -5.99 -12.44 1.35
C THR A 381 -6.30 -13.27 2.61
N PHE A 382 -6.92 -12.68 3.63
CA PHE A 382 -7.29 -13.40 4.86
C PHE A 382 -8.65 -14.09 4.71
N ILE A 383 -8.88 -15.22 5.41
CA ILE A 383 -10.19 -15.89 5.39
C ILE A 383 -11.32 -15.05 6.00
N SER A 384 -10.99 -14.06 6.83
CA SER A 384 -11.94 -13.04 7.33
C SER A 384 -12.66 -12.30 6.20
N ASP A 385 -11.95 -12.06 5.10
CA ASP A 385 -12.35 -11.11 4.06
C ASP A 385 -13.21 -11.78 2.98
N ILE A 386 -13.18 -13.11 2.92
CA ILE A 386 -14.01 -13.93 2.04
C ILE A 386 -15.39 -14.10 2.66
N ASN A 387 -16.40 -13.44 2.09
CA ASN A 387 -17.77 -13.37 2.63
C ASN A 387 -18.86 -13.59 1.58
N ASN A 388 -18.54 -13.50 0.28
CA ASN A 388 -19.51 -13.53 -0.81
C ASN A 388 -19.16 -14.58 -1.88
N HIS A 389 -20.18 -15.17 -2.51
CA HIS A 389 -20.04 -16.06 -3.67
C HIS A 389 -19.16 -15.47 -4.79
N SER A 390 -19.24 -14.16 -5.03
CA SER A 390 -18.45 -13.46 -6.07
C SER A 390 -16.93 -13.43 -5.83
N GLN A 391 -16.46 -13.87 -4.65
CA GLN A 391 -15.04 -13.98 -4.32
C GLN A 391 -14.49 -15.40 -4.58
N ILE A 392 -15.37 -16.38 -4.87
CA ILE A 392 -14.99 -17.76 -5.16
C ILE A 392 -14.91 -17.93 -6.68
N THR A 393 -13.71 -18.20 -7.20
CA THR A 393 -13.52 -18.55 -8.61
C THR A 393 -13.86 -20.02 -8.84
N LYS A 394 -14.25 -20.35 -10.07
CA LYS A 394 -14.71 -21.69 -10.48
C LYS A 394 -13.91 -22.18 -11.67
N SER A 395 -13.47 -23.43 -11.63
CA SER A 395 -12.92 -24.15 -12.78
C SER A 395 -13.85 -25.31 -13.15
N ASN A 396 -13.85 -25.67 -14.43
CA ASN A 396 -14.71 -26.70 -15.04
C ASN A 396 -16.23 -26.39 -14.95
N PHE A 397 -16.62 -25.12 -14.77
CA PHE A 397 -18.03 -24.70 -14.68
C PHE A 397 -18.54 -24.07 -15.99
N GLU A 398 -19.75 -24.45 -16.42
CA GLU A 398 -20.41 -23.96 -17.63
C GLU A 398 -21.57 -23.00 -17.27
N ASP A 399 -21.27 -21.72 -16.98
CA ASP A 399 -22.25 -20.68 -16.59
C ASP A 399 -23.33 -20.37 -17.67
N ASN A 400 -23.21 -20.95 -18.88
CA ASN A 400 -24.22 -20.92 -19.93
C ASN A 400 -25.26 -22.07 -19.83
N LYS A 401 -24.96 -23.16 -19.11
CA LYS A 401 -25.86 -24.32 -18.91
C LYS A 401 -26.34 -24.47 -17.48
N TYR A 402 -25.53 -24.06 -16.50
CA TYR A 402 -25.79 -24.29 -15.08
C TYR A 402 -25.67 -23.00 -14.28
N GLU A 403 -26.34 -22.97 -13.14
CA GLU A 403 -26.17 -21.93 -12.13
C GLU A 403 -26.08 -22.53 -10.72
N ILE A 404 -25.32 -21.85 -9.85
CA ILE A 404 -25.18 -22.21 -8.44
C ILE A 404 -26.43 -21.74 -7.70
N ASP A 405 -26.97 -22.59 -6.83
CA ASP A 405 -28.10 -22.24 -5.98
C ASP A 405 -27.62 -21.38 -4.79
N LEU A 406 -27.75 -20.07 -4.93
CA LEU A 406 -27.26 -19.10 -3.94
C LEU A 406 -27.95 -19.25 -2.56
N ASP A 407 -29.21 -19.71 -2.54
CA ASP A 407 -29.99 -19.95 -1.32
C ASP A 407 -29.40 -21.04 -0.40
N THR A 408 -28.49 -21.87 -0.93
CA THR A 408 -27.77 -22.93 -0.19
C THR A 408 -26.26 -22.80 -0.28
N PHE A 409 -25.75 -21.65 -0.74
CA PHE A 409 -24.32 -21.37 -0.83
C PHE A 409 -23.77 -20.85 0.52
N LEU A 410 -22.81 -21.56 1.10
CA LEU A 410 -22.23 -21.22 2.40
C LEU A 410 -20.70 -21.28 2.38
N ILE A 411 -20.05 -20.23 2.90
CA ILE A 411 -18.60 -20.19 3.16
C ILE A 411 -18.36 -20.44 4.65
N GLU A 412 -17.92 -21.64 5.00
CA GLU A 412 -17.49 -22.03 6.36
C GLU A 412 -16.01 -21.66 6.54
N LYS A 413 -15.68 -20.80 7.51
CA LYS A 413 -14.29 -20.41 7.83
C LYS A 413 -13.71 -21.41 8.84
N LEU A 414 -12.59 -22.05 8.50
CA LEU A 414 -12.05 -23.15 9.32
C LEU A 414 -11.15 -22.64 10.45
N SER A 415 -11.08 -23.42 11.53
CA SER A 415 -10.31 -23.10 12.74
C SER A 415 -8.79 -23.19 12.59
N ASP A 416 -8.28 -23.51 11.39
CA ASP A 416 -6.85 -23.42 11.05
C ASP A 416 -6.43 -21.99 10.64
N LEU A 417 -7.42 -21.10 10.46
CA LEU A 417 -7.28 -19.69 10.07
C LEU A 417 -6.67 -19.46 8.67
N VAL A 418 -6.46 -20.51 7.88
CA VAL A 418 -5.83 -20.48 6.55
C VAL A 418 -6.59 -21.25 5.47
N SER A 419 -7.78 -21.77 5.82
CA SER A 419 -8.66 -22.51 4.92
C SER A 419 -10.12 -22.10 5.08
N ILE A 420 -10.88 -22.23 3.99
CA ILE A 420 -12.35 -22.13 3.99
C ILE A 420 -12.94 -23.38 3.35
N LYS A 421 -14.19 -23.68 3.67
CA LYS A 421 -14.95 -24.80 3.12
C LYS A 421 -16.24 -24.27 2.53
N VAL A 422 -16.33 -24.35 1.20
CA VAL A 422 -17.46 -23.82 0.43
C VAL A 422 -18.46 -24.95 0.20
N HIS A 423 -19.70 -24.74 0.64
CA HIS A 423 -20.83 -25.64 0.43
C HIS A 423 -21.72 -25.08 -0.66
N PHE A 424 -22.14 -25.91 -1.61
CA PHE A 424 -23.01 -25.49 -2.71
C PHE A 424 -23.75 -26.68 -3.35
N ARG A 425 -24.81 -26.34 -4.10
CA ARG A 425 -25.44 -27.20 -5.12
C ARG A 425 -25.70 -26.40 -6.39
N ILE A 426 -26.09 -27.08 -7.46
CA ILE A 426 -26.34 -26.47 -8.78
C ILE A 426 -27.70 -26.90 -9.35
N LYS A 427 -28.16 -26.18 -10.37
CA LYS A 427 -29.32 -26.55 -11.21
C LYS A 427 -29.06 -26.24 -12.68
N GLU A 428 -29.86 -26.84 -13.56
CA GLU A 428 -29.94 -26.45 -14.97
C GLU A 428 -30.48 -25.01 -15.09
N LYS A 429 -29.83 -24.19 -15.92
CA LYS A 429 -30.23 -22.83 -16.21
C LYS A 429 -31.51 -22.84 -17.05
N ASP A 430 -32.51 -22.05 -16.64
CA ASP A 430 -33.88 -22.11 -17.15
C ASP A 430 -34.53 -23.53 -17.04
N GLY A 431 -33.98 -24.37 -16.15
CA GLY A 431 -34.42 -25.75 -15.91
C GLY A 431 -35.69 -25.86 -15.06
N ARG A 432 -36.15 -27.10 -14.82
CA ARG A 432 -37.37 -27.38 -14.03
C ARG A 432 -37.23 -26.83 -12.59
N PRO A 433 -38.12 -25.92 -12.13
CA PRO A 433 -38.09 -25.45 -10.75
C PRO A 433 -38.18 -26.60 -9.74
N GLY A 434 -37.33 -26.55 -8.71
CA GLY A 434 -37.22 -27.58 -7.68
C GLY A 434 -36.25 -28.73 -7.99
N VAL A 435 -35.66 -28.80 -9.19
CA VAL A 435 -34.62 -29.78 -9.54
C VAL A 435 -33.23 -29.19 -9.29
N TYR A 436 -32.43 -29.91 -8.49
CA TYR A 436 -31.07 -29.52 -8.08
C TYR A 436 -30.17 -30.75 -8.02
N SER A 437 -28.85 -30.54 -8.01
CA SER A 437 -27.92 -31.55 -7.50
C SER A 437 -28.06 -31.71 -5.97
N LYS A 438 -27.43 -32.77 -5.46
CA LYS A 438 -26.97 -32.87 -4.06
C LYS A 438 -26.14 -31.64 -3.67
N GLN A 439 -26.11 -31.37 -2.38
CA GLN A 439 -25.10 -30.49 -1.77
C GLN A 439 -23.73 -31.16 -1.83
N VAL A 440 -22.68 -30.40 -2.12
CA VAL A 440 -21.28 -30.81 -1.93
C VAL A 440 -20.53 -29.77 -1.10
N SER A 441 -19.42 -30.17 -0.50
CA SER A 441 -18.46 -29.27 0.14
C SER A 441 -17.09 -29.42 -0.54
N LYS A 442 -16.39 -28.31 -0.78
CA LYS A 442 -15.00 -28.27 -1.26
C LYS A 442 -14.18 -27.39 -0.33
N THR A 443 -13.01 -27.85 0.11
CA THR A 443 -12.09 -27.07 0.95
C THR A 443 -11.07 -26.34 0.09
N ILE A 444 -10.90 -25.05 0.33
CA ILE A 444 -9.91 -24.18 -0.32
C ILE A 444 -8.87 -23.81 0.74
N THR A 445 -7.60 -24.12 0.46
CA THR A 445 -6.47 -23.97 1.40
C THR A 445 -5.42 -23.00 0.86
N GLY A 446 -4.61 -22.43 1.75
CA GLY A 446 -3.47 -21.58 1.38
C GLY A 446 -3.78 -20.10 1.38
N PHE A 447 -4.68 -19.66 2.26
CA PHE A 447 -4.92 -18.25 2.53
C PHE A 447 -3.79 -17.64 3.36
N LYS A 448 -3.68 -16.30 3.34
CA LYS A 448 -2.70 -15.55 4.13
C LYS A 448 -2.91 -15.79 5.62
N MET A 449 -1.83 -16.11 6.35
CA MET A 449 -1.90 -16.34 7.81
C MET A 449 -2.22 -15.03 8.55
N PRO A 450 -3.28 -14.95 9.37
CA PRO A 450 -3.51 -13.78 10.23
C PRO A 450 -2.42 -13.69 11.32
N GLN A 451 -2.22 -12.49 11.89
CA GLN A 451 -1.18 -12.29 12.92
C GLN A 451 -1.39 -13.23 14.12
N GLU A 452 -2.63 -13.45 14.55
CA GLU A 452 -2.95 -14.34 15.68
C GLU A 452 -2.44 -15.79 15.50
N LEU A 453 -2.41 -16.29 14.25
CA LEU A 453 -1.83 -17.59 13.94
C LEU A 453 -0.30 -17.57 14.02
N ILE A 454 0.34 -16.50 13.53
CA ILE A 454 1.81 -16.33 13.65
C ILE A 454 2.22 -16.31 15.14
N GLU A 455 1.43 -15.64 15.99
CA GLU A 455 1.63 -15.61 17.43
C GLU A 455 1.41 -16.98 18.11
N ASP A 456 0.33 -17.71 17.77
CA ASP A 456 0.06 -19.06 18.29
C ASP A 456 1.16 -20.07 17.90
N LEU A 457 1.60 -20.06 16.63
CA LEU A 457 2.70 -20.91 16.16
C LEU A 457 4.04 -20.56 16.82
N ALA A 458 4.30 -19.26 17.05
CA ALA A 458 5.47 -18.82 17.83
C ALA A 458 5.45 -19.36 19.27
N GLN A 459 4.28 -19.34 19.92
CA GLN A 459 4.11 -19.86 21.28
C GLN A 459 4.18 -21.40 21.34
N LYS A 460 3.90 -22.10 20.24
CA LYS A 460 4.03 -23.56 20.10
C LYS A 460 5.45 -24.06 19.83
N ALA A 461 6.42 -23.19 19.53
CA ALA A 461 7.81 -23.59 19.35
C ALA A 461 8.39 -24.34 20.56
N ILE A 462 9.19 -25.38 20.32
CA ILE A 462 9.83 -26.23 21.33
C ILE A 462 11.34 -26.14 21.20
N PHE A 463 12.02 -26.03 22.35
CA PHE A 463 13.46 -26.06 22.47
C PHE A 463 13.86 -26.95 23.65
N ASP A 464 14.86 -27.80 23.48
CA ASP A 464 15.51 -28.52 24.58
C ASP A 464 16.97 -28.87 24.24
N VAL A 465 17.71 -29.41 25.20
CA VAL A 465 19.12 -29.82 25.08
C VAL A 465 19.29 -31.26 25.56
N THR A 466 19.71 -32.12 24.64
CA THR A 466 20.05 -33.53 24.90
C THR A 466 21.18 -33.59 25.93
N ASN A 467 21.08 -34.49 26.91
CA ASN A 467 22.03 -34.63 28.04
C ASN A 467 22.27 -33.32 28.83
N LYS A 468 21.28 -32.43 28.95
CA LYS A 468 21.40 -31.20 29.77
C LYS A 468 21.83 -31.46 31.22
N SER A 469 21.42 -32.58 31.82
CA SER A 469 21.86 -33.02 33.16
C SER A 469 23.37 -33.30 33.28
N GLU A 470 24.11 -33.38 32.17
CA GLU A 470 25.57 -33.53 32.14
C GLU A 470 26.29 -32.21 31.84
N LYS A 471 25.56 -31.22 31.29
CA LYS A 471 26.06 -29.92 30.80
C LYS A 471 25.74 -28.82 31.82
N MET A 472 26.68 -27.90 32.08
CA MET A 472 26.39 -26.75 32.94
C MET A 472 25.64 -25.67 32.15
N ALA A 473 24.65 -25.00 32.76
CA ALA A 473 23.87 -23.95 32.09
C ALA A 473 24.77 -22.82 31.52
N TYR A 474 25.89 -22.52 32.18
CA TYR A 474 26.83 -21.51 31.69
C TYR A 474 27.53 -21.87 30.37
N ASP A 475 27.64 -23.15 30.01
CA ASP A 475 28.40 -23.54 28.82
C ASP A 475 27.64 -23.21 27.52
N LEU A 476 26.34 -22.93 27.61
CA LEU A 476 25.45 -22.56 26.51
C LEU A 476 25.14 -21.05 26.41
N TRP A 477 25.76 -20.21 27.26
CA TRP A 477 25.68 -18.74 27.13
C TRP A 477 25.88 -18.30 25.68
N ASP A 478 24.88 -17.62 25.13
CA ASP A 478 24.91 -17.02 23.79
C ASP A 478 25.18 -18.01 22.63
N LYS A 479 24.87 -19.31 22.81
CA LYS A 479 25.04 -20.38 21.79
C LYS A 479 23.73 -21.05 21.39
N PHE A 480 22.94 -20.41 20.52
CA PHE A 480 21.71 -21.04 20.00
C PHE A 480 21.96 -22.31 19.17
N ASP A 481 23.14 -22.46 18.56
CA ASP A 481 23.50 -23.65 17.80
C ASP A 481 23.92 -24.85 18.66
N SER A 482 24.04 -24.65 19.99
CA SER A 482 24.21 -25.73 20.96
C SER A 482 22.88 -26.19 21.58
N ILE A 483 21.75 -25.66 21.11
CA ILE A 483 20.41 -26.21 21.35
C ILE A 483 20.13 -27.23 20.27
N ASP A 484 20.05 -28.51 20.62
CA ASP A 484 19.94 -29.62 19.64
C ASP A 484 18.49 -29.96 19.29
N THR A 485 17.56 -29.87 20.25
CA THR A 485 16.13 -30.01 19.99
C THR A 485 15.55 -28.64 19.60
N LYS A 486 15.23 -28.45 18.32
CA LYS A 486 14.55 -27.26 17.79
C LYS A 486 13.33 -27.69 16.99
N THR A 487 12.13 -27.29 17.38
CA THR A 487 10.89 -27.59 16.62
C THR A 487 10.03 -26.34 16.47
N ILE A 488 9.78 -25.96 15.22
CA ILE A 488 8.90 -24.87 14.80
C ILE A 488 7.96 -25.38 13.68
N ASP A 489 6.84 -24.71 13.48
CA ASP A 489 5.91 -25.03 12.38
C ASP A 489 6.52 -24.63 11.02
N PRO A 490 6.42 -25.46 9.97
CA PRO A 490 7.09 -25.20 8.68
C PRO A 490 6.56 -23.99 7.89
N ARG A 491 5.54 -23.28 8.40
CA ARG A 491 5.06 -22.00 7.83
C ARG A 491 5.80 -20.77 8.39
N ILE A 492 6.59 -20.95 9.45
CA ILE A 492 7.34 -19.89 10.13
C ILE A 492 8.84 -20.21 10.21
N ASP A 493 9.64 -19.15 10.21
CA ASP A 493 11.11 -19.20 10.39
C ASP A 493 11.53 -18.18 11.46
N PHE A 494 12.77 -18.23 11.96
CA PHE A 494 13.27 -17.22 12.89
C PHE A 494 13.44 -15.87 12.19
N ALA A 495 12.99 -14.80 12.84
CA ALA A 495 13.15 -13.44 12.29
C ALA A 495 14.57 -12.89 12.54
N ASP A 496 15.11 -13.17 13.72
CA ASP A 496 16.46 -12.84 14.17
C ASP A 496 17.07 -14.10 14.83
N THR A 497 18.41 -14.17 14.94
CA THR A 497 19.07 -15.24 15.71
C THR A 497 18.59 -15.24 17.17
N PRO A 498 18.00 -16.34 17.69
CA PRO A 498 17.54 -16.40 19.08
C PRO A 498 18.66 -16.19 20.10
N SER A 499 18.37 -15.43 21.15
CA SER A 499 19.32 -15.17 22.24
C SER A 499 19.19 -16.24 23.32
N VAL A 500 20.32 -16.80 23.78
CA VAL A 500 20.36 -17.83 24.83
C VAL A 500 21.06 -17.27 26.06
N LYS A 501 20.35 -17.20 27.19
CA LYS A 501 20.84 -16.61 28.44
C LYS A 501 20.66 -17.54 29.62
N GLN A 502 21.68 -17.71 30.45
CA GLN A 502 21.51 -18.37 31.76
C GLN A 502 20.67 -17.48 32.67
N THR A 503 19.55 -17.99 33.16
CA THR A 503 18.62 -17.25 34.03
C THR A 503 18.63 -17.72 35.48
N ASP A 504 19.15 -18.92 35.74
CA ASP A 504 19.25 -19.53 37.06
C ASP A 504 20.46 -20.51 37.12
N ALA A 505 20.69 -21.17 38.24
CA ALA A 505 21.74 -22.19 38.40
C ALA A 505 21.64 -23.32 37.35
N ASP A 506 20.44 -23.89 37.21
CA ASP A 506 20.12 -25.05 36.37
C ASP A 506 19.31 -24.68 35.11
N LYS A 507 19.20 -23.39 34.74
CA LYS A 507 18.25 -22.92 33.72
C LYS A 507 18.84 -21.92 32.71
N ILE A 508 18.44 -22.09 31.45
CA ILE A 508 18.62 -21.09 30.39
C ILE A 508 17.27 -20.64 29.84
N ALA A 509 17.20 -19.39 29.40
CA ALA A 509 16.09 -18.83 28.63
C ALA A 509 16.53 -18.59 27.18
N ILE A 510 15.68 -19.02 26.25
CA ILE A 510 15.80 -18.75 24.82
C ILE A 510 14.76 -17.70 24.47
N THR A 511 15.21 -16.53 24.01
CA THR A 511 14.35 -15.41 23.62
C THR A 511 14.44 -15.18 22.11
N TYR A 512 13.27 -15.18 21.44
CA TYR A 512 13.17 -15.26 19.98
C TYR A 512 11.97 -14.48 19.43
N LYS A 513 11.97 -14.28 18.11
CA LYS A 513 10.80 -13.92 17.30
C LYS A 513 10.75 -14.86 16.09
N VAL A 514 9.57 -15.09 15.55
CA VAL A 514 9.39 -15.81 14.29
C VAL A 514 8.76 -14.90 13.24
N LYS A 515 8.86 -15.27 11.97
CA LYS A 515 8.26 -14.57 10.83
C LYS A 515 7.47 -15.55 9.97
N ASP A 516 6.42 -15.04 9.33
CA ASP A 516 5.74 -15.71 8.21
C ASP A 516 6.73 -15.87 7.05
N ILE A 517 6.95 -17.09 6.56
CA ILE A 517 7.86 -17.36 5.44
C ILE A 517 7.36 -16.73 4.13
N SER A 518 6.04 -16.53 3.98
CA SER A 518 5.42 -16.03 2.75
C SER A 518 5.50 -14.51 2.58
N ASP A 519 5.44 -13.73 3.67
CA ASP A 519 5.45 -12.26 3.59
C ASP A 519 6.28 -11.52 4.67
N ASN A 520 7.08 -12.25 5.46
CA ASN A 520 8.00 -11.72 6.47
C ASN A 520 7.36 -10.90 7.61
N ARG A 521 6.04 -10.96 7.83
CA ARG A 521 5.44 -10.41 9.06
C ARG A 521 5.97 -11.13 10.30
N VAL A 522 6.40 -10.36 11.29
CA VAL A 522 7.12 -10.84 12.48
C VAL A 522 6.18 -10.92 13.69
N SER A 523 6.39 -11.92 14.55
CA SER A 523 5.70 -12.06 15.83
C SER A 523 6.18 -11.03 16.87
N LYS A 524 5.47 -10.89 17.99
CA LYS A 524 6.09 -10.32 19.21
C LYS A 524 7.24 -11.21 19.72
N ILE A 525 7.97 -10.72 20.73
CA ILE A 525 9.05 -11.49 21.37
C ILE A 525 8.46 -12.58 22.28
N TYR A 526 8.98 -13.79 22.15
CA TYR A 526 8.70 -14.94 23.02
C TYR A 526 9.94 -15.35 23.80
N THR A 527 9.73 -15.97 24.96
CA THR A 527 10.78 -16.60 25.76
C THR A 527 10.36 -18.00 26.18
N LYS A 528 11.27 -18.96 26.06
CA LYS A 528 11.11 -20.35 26.49
C LYS A 528 12.25 -20.68 27.46
N VAL A 529 11.94 -21.29 28.60
CA VAL A 529 12.94 -21.71 29.58
C VAL A 529 13.24 -23.19 29.39
N ILE A 530 14.51 -23.57 29.45
CA ILE A 530 14.97 -24.95 29.55
C ILE A 530 15.67 -25.08 30.91
N ASP A 531 15.19 -26.03 31.71
CA ASP A 531 15.64 -26.34 33.06
C ASP A 531 16.27 -27.75 33.15
N GLY A 532 16.78 -28.11 34.34
CA GLY A 532 17.38 -29.42 34.58
C GLY A 532 18.81 -29.56 34.04
N PHE A 533 19.54 -28.44 33.89
CA PHE A 533 20.97 -28.49 33.64
C PHE A 533 21.75 -29.00 34.85
N LYS A 534 22.99 -29.47 34.62
CA LYS A 534 23.89 -29.92 35.68
C LYS A 534 24.19 -28.80 36.67
N THR A 535 24.17 -29.13 37.95
CA THR A 535 24.65 -28.28 39.04
C THR A 535 26.01 -28.72 39.60
N SER A 536 26.67 -27.83 40.34
CA SER A 536 27.99 -28.01 40.94
C SER A 536 28.18 -27.08 42.14
N GLU A 537 29.02 -27.47 43.10
CA GLU A 537 29.48 -26.66 44.24
C GLU A 537 30.99 -26.28 44.10
N GLN A 538 31.56 -26.45 42.89
CA GLN A 538 32.99 -26.26 42.65
C GLN A 538 33.46 -24.87 43.07
N ASN A 539 34.58 -24.81 43.80
CA ASN A 539 35.22 -23.60 44.35
C ASN A 539 34.42 -22.86 45.43
N GLU A 540 33.19 -23.26 45.78
CA GLU A 540 32.40 -22.60 46.82
C GLU A 540 32.99 -22.77 48.23
N PHE A 541 33.79 -23.81 48.47
CA PHE A 541 34.54 -23.95 49.71
C PHE A 541 35.65 -22.89 49.86
N ALA A 542 36.22 -22.41 48.74
CA ALA A 542 37.39 -21.54 48.71
C ALA A 542 37.04 -20.05 48.62
N TYR A 543 35.88 -19.69 48.06
CA TYR A 543 35.46 -18.30 47.83
C TYR A 543 33.98 -18.06 48.17
N SER A 544 33.66 -16.80 48.47
CA SER A 544 32.30 -16.28 48.55
C SER A 544 31.97 -15.52 47.25
N TYR A 545 30.70 -15.53 46.85
CA TYR A 545 30.25 -14.83 45.66
C TYR A 545 28.82 -14.29 45.79
N GLU A 546 28.52 -13.30 44.96
CA GLU A 546 27.18 -12.78 44.69
C GLU A 546 26.78 -13.14 43.25
N ILE A 547 25.48 -13.35 43.02
CA ILE A 547 24.93 -13.53 41.67
C ILE A 547 24.58 -12.16 41.11
N ILE A 548 25.15 -11.82 39.95
CA ILE A 548 24.95 -10.56 39.24
C ILE A 548 24.42 -10.80 37.82
N ASP A 549 23.70 -9.83 37.26
CA ASP A 549 23.30 -9.84 35.85
C ASP A 549 24.43 -9.27 34.97
N TYR A 550 24.99 -10.10 34.09
CA TYR A 550 26.03 -9.72 33.14
C TYR A 550 25.60 -10.04 31.71
N LYS A 551 25.35 -8.98 30.92
CA LYS A 551 24.88 -9.08 29.52
C LYS A 551 23.66 -9.99 29.36
N GLY A 552 22.76 -9.97 30.35
CA GLY A 552 21.53 -10.78 30.41
C GLY A 552 21.70 -12.20 30.95
N ASN A 553 22.93 -12.65 31.26
CA ASN A 553 23.19 -13.93 31.93
C ASN A 553 23.34 -13.70 33.45
N LYS A 554 22.89 -14.66 34.28
CA LYS A 554 23.32 -14.76 35.67
C LYS A 554 24.78 -15.22 35.73
N ALA A 555 25.61 -14.45 36.42
CA ALA A 555 27.05 -14.65 36.55
C ALA A 555 27.50 -14.42 37.99
N ALA A 556 28.70 -14.88 38.35
CA ALA A 556 29.26 -14.69 39.68
C ALA A 556 30.17 -13.45 39.77
N TYR A 557 30.03 -12.74 40.88
CA TYR A 557 30.97 -11.76 41.41
C TYR A 557 31.64 -12.34 42.65
N LEU A 558 32.93 -12.67 42.60
CA LEU A 558 33.64 -13.13 43.80
C LEU A 558 33.87 -11.93 44.74
N ASN A 559 33.31 -11.96 45.94
CA ASN A 559 33.33 -10.83 46.87
C ASN A 559 34.27 -11.03 48.07
N ALA A 560 34.61 -12.27 48.43
CA ALA A 560 35.58 -12.60 49.48
C ALA A 560 36.24 -13.97 49.26
N ARG A 561 37.37 -14.21 49.95
CA ARG A 561 38.09 -15.48 49.97
C ARG A 561 37.86 -16.20 51.31
N LYS A 562 37.53 -17.50 51.26
CA LYS A 562 37.31 -18.39 52.42
C LYS A 562 38.57 -19.19 52.75
N ASP A 563 39.16 -19.85 51.74
CA ASP A 563 40.45 -20.55 51.90
C ASP A 563 41.60 -19.54 51.79
N LEU A 564 42.25 -19.27 52.91
CA LEU A 564 43.34 -18.30 52.99
C LEU A 564 44.64 -18.77 52.29
N ASN A 565 44.71 -20.03 51.84
CA ASN A 565 45.80 -20.58 51.04
C ASN A 565 45.52 -20.55 49.53
N SER A 566 44.30 -20.22 49.10
CA SER A 566 43.96 -20.19 47.68
C SER A 566 44.45 -18.89 47.03
N PHE A 567 45.40 -18.99 46.08
CA PHE A 567 45.95 -17.85 45.34
C PHE A 567 45.67 -17.86 43.83
N ILE A 568 44.94 -18.88 43.36
CA ILE A 568 44.38 -18.93 42.01
C ILE A 568 42.89 -18.57 42.12
N VAL A 569 42.48 -17.52 41.41
CA VAL A 569 41.13 -16.96 41.43
C VAL A 569 40.36 -17.53 40.24
N PRO A 570 39.32 -18.35 40.46
CA PRO A 570 38.75 -19.16 39.41
C PRO A 570 37.77 -18.40 38.51
N ALA A 571 37.68 -18.82 37.24
CA ALA A 571 36.75 -18.28 36.25
C ALA A 571 35.35 -18.92 36.33
N LYS A 572 35.15 -19.89 37.23
CA LYS A 572 33.91 -20.62 37.47
C LYS A 572 33.73 -20.87 38.97
N ILE A 573 32.52 -20.70 39.49
CA ILE A 573 32.15 -21.03 40.87
C ILE A 573 30.72 -21.55 40.91
N GLY A 574 30.55 -22.69 41.57
CA GLY A 574 29.29 -23.43 41.61
C GLY A 574 28.67 -23.59 40.22
N ASN A 575 27.52 -22.95 40.06
CA ASN A 575 26.68 -23.00 38.86
C ASN A 575 26.91 -21.86 37.85
N TYR A 576 27.94 -21.01 38.06
CA TYR A 576 28.12 -19.77 37.32
C TYR A 576 29.56 -19.53 36.84
N LYS A 577 29.71 -18.78 35.74
CA LYS A 577 31.00 -18.18 35.37
C LYS A 577 31.28 -16.97 36.25
N VAL A 578 32.50 -16.84 36.73
CA VAL A 578 33.00 -15.63 37.39
C VAL A 578 33.38 -14.62 36.32
N VAL A 579 32.67 -13.50 36.27
CA VAL A 579 32.94 -12.40 35.33
C VAL A 579 33.61 -11.22 36.02
N LYS A 580 33.51 -11.13 37.35
CA LYS A 580 33.98 -10.00 38.15
C LYS A 580 34.58 -10.49 39.46
N VAL A 581 35.63 -9.82 39.92
CA VAL A 581 36.27 -10.09 41.22
C VAL A 581 36.42 -8.83 42.06
N GLY A 582 36.14 -8.95 43.35
CA GLY A 582 36.25 -7.91 44.36
C GLY A 582 37.56 -8.00 45.14
N THR A 583 37.53 -7.56 46.40
CA THR A 583 38.69 -7.65 47.30
C THR A 583 38.80 -9.05 47.91
N LEU A 584 39.67 -9.87 47.31
CA LEU A 584 39.90 -11.26 47.71
C LEU A 584 41.13 -11.43 48.61
N PHE A 585 42.07 -10.48 48.57
CA PHE A 585 43.33 -10.52 49.30
C PHE A 585 43.50 -9.24 50.13
N THR A 586 43.04 -9.27 51.38
CA THR A 586 43.27 -8.17 52.34
C THR A 586 44.30 -8.61 53.36
N ASN A 587 45.45 -7.94 53.43
CA ASN A 587 46.50 -8.11 54.44
C ASN A 587 46.74 -9.58 54.83
N VAL A 588 47.11 -10.39 53.82
CA VAL A 588 47.36 -11.83 53.96
C VAL A 588 48.38 -12.08 55.07
N LEU A 589 48.09 -13.00 56.00
CA LEU A 589 48.99 -13.28 57.13
C LEU A 589 50.33 -13.85 56.66
N ARG A 590 51.42 -13.40 57.30
CA ARG A 590 52.78 -13.89 57.04
C ARG A 590 52.98 -15.25 57.72
N THR A 591 53.43 -16.24 56.97
CA THR A 591 53.91 -17.53 57.48
C THR A 591 55.33 -17.80 56.95
N PRO A 592 56.06 -18.82 57.44
CA PRO A 592 57.37 -19.19 56.87
C PRO A 592 57.28 -19.54 55.38
N GLU A 593 56.18 -20.14 54.95
CA GLU A 593 55.88 -20.56 53.57
C GLU A 593 55.31 -19.39 52.74
N THR A 594 54.62 -18.46 53.41
CA THR A 594 53.92 -17.31 52.82
C THR A 594 54.53 -16.01 53.35
N THR A 595 55.78 -15.74 52.96
CA THR A 595 56.46 -14.46 53.21
C THR A 595 56.13 -13.42 52.12
N ILE A 596 56.02 -13.88 50.88
CA ILE A 596 55.36 -13.19 49.76
C ILE A 596 54.29 -14.10 49.16
N TYR A 597 53.41 -13.54 48.34
CA TYR A 597 52.47 -14.30 47.52
C TYR A 597 52.30 -13.70 46.12
N GLY A 598 51.77 -14.49 45.20
CA GLY A 598 51.40 -14.04 43.86
C GLY A 598 50.00 -14.54 43.48
N VAL A 599 49.22 -13.71 42.79
CA VAL A 599 47.80 -13.98 42.49
C VAL A 599 47.61 -14.23 41.00
N VAL A 600 46.93 -15.32 40.64
CA VAL A 600 46.62 -15.68 39.24
C VAL A 600 45.11 -15.66 39.05
N LEU A 601 44.62 -14.95 38.03
CA LEU A 601 43.21 -14.99 37.63
C LEU A 601 43.05 -15.90 36.40
N GLU A 602 42.04 -16.76 36.42
CA GLU A 602 41.73 -17.68 35.31
C GLU A 602 41.02 -17.00 34.13
N GLU A 603 41.19 -17.57 32.93
CA GLU A 603 40.60 -17.10 31.68
C GLU A 603 39.06 -17.23 31.70
N GLY A 604 38.37 -16.09 31.60
CA GLY A 604 36.92 -15.95 31.70
C GLY A 604 36.49 -14.73 32.54
N ILE A 605 37.36 -14.30 33.46
CA ILE A 605 37.14 -13.10 34.30
C ILE A 605 37.34 -11.84 33.45
N VAL A 606 36.45 -10.84 33.60
CA VAL A 606 36.40 -9.63 32.75
C VAL A 606 36.66 -8.34 33.54
N GLU A 607 36.23 -8.27 34.80
CA GLU A 607 36.30 -7.05 35.62
C GLU A 607 37.05 -7.28 36.94
N VAL A 608 37.98 -6.37 37.27
CA VAL A 608 38.62 -6.29 38.59
C VAL A 608 38.17 -5.04 39.35
N ASN A 609 37.67 -5.25 40.57
CA ASN A 609 37.25 -4.20 41.49
C ASN A 609 38.00 -4.30 42.83
N ASN A 610 39.21 -3.73 42.89
CA ASN A 610 40.08 -3.70 44.07
C ASN A 610 40.52 -5.10 44.56
N LEU A 611 41.28 -5.84 43.73
CA LEU A 611 41.67 -7.24 44.02
C LEU A 611 42.42 -7.43 45.34
N VAL A 612 43.38 -6.54 45.63
CA VAL A 612 44.29 -6.61 46.78
C VAL A 612 44.22 -5.34 47.63
N ILE A 613 44.20 -5.51 48.95
CA ILE A 613 44.56 -4.48 49.94
C ILE A 613 45.82 -4.97 50.66
N ASN A 614 46.89 -4.18 50.63
CA ASN A 614 48.20 -4.56 51.16
C ASN A 614 48.69 -3.53 52.20
N THR A 615 49.57 -3.97 53.10
CA THR A 615 50.20 -3.12 54.14
C THR A 615 51.55 -3.73 54.52
N GLU A 616 52.59 -2.90 54.57
CA GLU A 616 53.96 -3.31 54.95
C GLU A 616 54.13 -3.35 56.48
N ASP A 617 53.38 -4.24 57.15
CA ASP A 617 53.60 -4.67 58.53
C ASP A 617 54.18 -6.10 58.52
N ARG A 618 55.17 -6.38 59.38
CA ARG A 618 55.82 -7.70 59.51
C ARG A 618 54.87 -8.87 59.80
N LYS A 619 53.62 -8.60 60.21
CA LYS A 619 52.53 -9.59 60.37
C LYS A 619 51.96 -10.10 59.05
N TYR A 620 52.16 -9.37 57.94
CA TYR A 620 51.51 -9.64 56.66
C TYR A 620 52.52 -10.04 55.58
N ALA A 621 52.14 -11.06 54.80
CA ALA A 621 52.81 -11.44 53.58
C ALA A 621 52.63 -10.34 52.53
N GLN A 622 53.63 -10.15 51.66
CA GLN A 622 53.61 -9.07 50.69
C GLN A 622 53.21 -9.55 49.29
N ILE A 623 52.35 -8.78 48.60
CA ILE A 623 51.99 -9.05 47.21
C ILE A 623 53.18 -8.80 46.29
N ALA A 624 53.71 -9.88 45.68
CA ALA A 624 54.88 -9.80 44.81
C ALA A 624 54.55 -9.95 43.33
N ALA A 625 53.46 -10.63 42.95
CA ALA A 625 53.11 -10.81 41.54
C ALA A 625 51.60 -10.95 41.27
N ILE A 626 51.13 -10.46 40.13
CA ILE A 626 49.75 -10.66 39.66
C ILE A 626 49.76 -11.05 38.17
N SER A 627 49.00 -12.09 37.81
CA SER A 627 48.74 -12.50 36.42
C SER A 627 47.27 -12.34 36.10
N LEU A 628 46.95 -11.46 35.16
CA LEU A 628 45.62 -11.19 34.63
C LEU A 628 45.39 -11.95 33.31
N PRO A 629 44.20 -12.54 33.09
CA PRO A 629 43.83 -13.24 31.86
C PRO A 629 43.57 -12.26 30.69
N LYS A 630 43.49 -12.79 29.47
CA LYS A 630 43.20 -12.01 28.26
C LYS A 630 41.79 -11.40 28.30
N THR A 631 40.86 -12.05 29.00
CA THR A 631 39.46 -11.62 29.13
C THR A 631 39.26 -10.35 29.94
N ILE A 632 40.25 -9.85 30.69
CA ILE A 632 40.12 -8.59 31.43
C ILE A 632 39.88 -7.41 30.49
N LYS A 633 38.80 -6.67 30.74
CA LYS A 633 38.46 -5.42 30.05
C LYS A 633 38.48 -4.20 30.97
N LYS A 634 38.30 -4.36 32.28
CA LYS A 634 38.22 -3.24 33.23
C LYS A 634 38.97 -3.52 34.53
N ILE A 635 39.79 -2.56 34.95
CA ILE A 635 40.52 -2.57 36.23
C ILE A 635 40.19 -1.27 36.98
N THR A 636 39.40 -1.37 38.04
CA THR A 636 39.00 -0.19 38.85
C THR A 636 40.10 0.19 39.83
N ASN A 637 40.64 -0.80 40.54
CA ASN A 637 41.87 -0.78 41.33
C ASN A 637 42.43 -2.21 41.30
N LEU A 638 43.75 -2.40 41.25
CA LEU A 638 44.36 -3.73 41.34
C LEU A 638 44.94 -3.99 42.74
N ILE A 639 45.73 -3.04 43.25
CA ILE A 639 46.29 -3.05 44.61
C ILE A 639 46.03 -1.69 45.26
N SER A 640 45.48 -1.70 46.48
CA SER A 640 45.35 -0.52 47.34
C SER A 640 46.26 -0.62 48.56
N GLY A 641 47.04 0.43 48.84
CA GLY A 641 47.98 0.48 49.95
C GLY A 641 49.40 0.06 49.57
N VAL A 642 50.37 0.31 50.47
CA VAL A 642 51.81 0.14 50.25
C VAL A 642 52.13 -1.19 49.57
N SER A 643 52.86 -1.13 48.47
CA SER A 643 53.22 -2.29 47.66
C SER A 643 54.65 -2.21 47.11
N THR A 644 55.63 -1.73 47.90
CA THR A 644 57.05 -1.60 47.54
C THR A 644 57.61 -2.89 46.92
N HIS A 645 57.22 -4.04 47.50
CA HIS A 645 57.69 -5.37 47.10
C HIS A 645 56.93 -5.96 45.88
N PHE A 646 56.08 -5.18 45.21
CA PHE A 646 55.39 -5.65 44.01
C PHE A 646 56.33 -5.74 42.80
N ALA A 647 56.60 -6.96 42.33
CA ALA A 647 57.68 -7.27 41.42
C ALA A 647 57.23 -7.63 39.99
N ASN A 648 56.00 -8.12 39.81
CA ASN A 648 55.51 -8.49 38.48
C ASN A 648 54.01 -8.25 38.27
N LEU A 649 53.66 -7.57 37.18
CA LEU A 649 52.29 -7.51 36.66
C LEU A 649 52.29 -8.07 35.24
N LYS A 650 51.55 -9.15 35.02
CA LYS A 650 51.28 -9.74 33.72
C LYS A 650 49.84 -9.46 33.33
N MET A 651 49.65 -8.84 32.16
CA MET A 651 48.34 -8.39 31.66
C MET A 651 48.37 -8.26 30.14
N TYR A 652 47.21 -8.08 29.50
CA TYR A 652 47.08 -8.02 28.06
C TYR A 652 46.80 -6.62 27.52
N ASP A 653 47.13 -6.38 26.25
CA ASP A 653 46.99 -5.11 25.56
C ASP A 653 45.54 -4.68 25.25
N ASN A 654 44.55 -5.56 25.46
CA ASN A 654 43.13 -5.35 25.13
C ASN A 654 42.24 -4.85 26.29
N VAL A 655 42.83 -4.48 27.45
CA VAL A 655 42.10 -3.86 28.56
C VAL A 655 41.61 -2.46 28.15
N GLU A 656 40.33 -2.19 28.33
CA GLU A 656 39.64 -1.00 27.80
C GLU A 656 39.55 0.15 28.81
N GLU A 657 39.51 -0.14 30.11
CA GLU A 657 39.41 0.87 31.17
C GLU A 657 40.33 0.55 32.36
N ILE A 658 41.18 1.50 32.75
CA ILE A 658 42.02 1.42 33.96
C ILE A 658 41.86 2.72 34.76
N ASN A 659 41.24 2.61 35.93
CA ASN A 659 41.09 3.73 36.88
C ASN A 659 42.14 3.68 38.01
N GLY A 660 42.85 2.56 38.15
CA GLY A 660 43.92 2.38 39.11
C GLY A 660 44.58 1.01 38.96
N LEU A 661 45.90 0.98 38.92
CA LEU A 661 46.68 -0.25 39.10
C LEU A 661 47.10 -0.36 40.57
N PHE A 662 48.16 0.34 40.94
CA PHE A 662 48.71 0.40 42.29
C PHE A 662 49.07 1.84 42.66
N ASN A 663 48.72 2.24 43.89
CA ASN A 663 48.76 3.64 44.32
C ASN A 663 49.89 3.99 45.30
N GLU A 664 50.66 3.00 45.76
CA GLU A 664 51.73 3.17 46.77
C GLU A 664 52.95 2.26 46.46
N TYR A 665 53.48 2.36 45.24
CA TYR A 665 54.64 1.59 44.76
C TYR A 665 55.89 2.46 44.59
N GLU A 666 56.97 2.11 45.29
CA GLU A 666 58.31 2.73 45.18
C GLU A 666 59.33 1.68 44.74
N ASN A 667 60.17 1.97 43.72
CA ASN A 667 61.09 0.98 43.17
C ASN A 667 62.41 0.87 43.96
N LYS A 668 62.57 -0.20 44.76
CA LYS A 668 63.72 -0.38 45.68
C LYS A 668 64.79 -1.40 45.28
N ILE A 669 64.70 -2.10 44.14
CA ILE A 669 65.72 -3.08 43.67
C ILE A 669 66.23 -2.69 42.25
N LYS A 670 67.54 -2.77 41.94
CA LYS A 670 68.07 -2.46 40.58
C LYS A 670 67.88 -3.66 39.66
N THR A 671 67.85 -3.47 38.34
CA THR A 671 67.54 -4.53 37.35
C THR A 671 68.47 -5.74 37.44
N GLY A 672 69.75 -5.54 37.80
CA GLY A 672 70.71 -6.62 38.07
C GLY A 672 70.86 -7.08 39.53
N GLU A 673 70.14 -6.49 40.49
CA GLU A 673 70.17 -6.91 41.90
C GLU A 673 69.22 -8.11 42.13
N LEU A 674 69.55 -9.01 43.05
CA LEU A 674 68.62 -10.04 43.53
C LEU A 674 67.37 -9.37 44.12
N TYR A 675 66.19 -9.87 43.75
CA TYR A 675 64.94 -9.43 44.35
C TYR A 675 64.87 -9.85 45.82
N GLN A 676 64.53 -8.90 46.71
CA GLN A 676 64.57 -9.11 48.16
C GLN A 676 63.34 -8.55 48.88
N LEU A 677 62.91 -9.27 49.92
CA LEU A 677 61.95 -8.81 50.92
C LEU A 677 62.69 -8.48 52.21
N GLN A 678 62.49 -7.28 52.75
CA GLN A 678 62.93 -6.92 54.10
C GLN A 678 61.94 -5.88 54.66
N LEU A 679 61.14 -6.29 55.64
CA LEU A 679 60.18 -5.40 56.32
C LEU A 679 60.83 -4.74 57.55
N GLN A 680 60.22 -3.67 58.05
CA GLN A 680 60.74 -2.97 59.22
C GLN A 680 60.79 -3.91 60.45
N GLY A 681 62.02 -4.18 60.92
CA GLY A 681 62.27 -5.09 62.03
C GLY A 681 62.53 -6.55 61.64
N ASP A 682 62.63 -6.87 60.35
CA ASP A 682 63.30 -8.09 59.89
C ASP A 682 64.82 -7.93 60.03
N SER A 683 65.52 -8.92 60.59
CA SER A 683 66.95 -8.84 60.86
C SER A 683 67.83 -8.92 59.61
N GLU A 684 67.40 -9.71 58.61
CA GLU A 684 68.12 -9.96 57.36
C GLU A 684 67.11 -9.99 56.19
N PRO A 685 67.51 -9.58 54.97
CA PRO A 685 66.69 -9.69 53.77
C PRO A 685 66.49 -11.16 53.31
N ILE A 686 65.28 -11.44 52.80
CA ILE A 686 64.88 -12.74 52.24
C ILE A 686 65.01 -12.69 50.71
N TYR A 687 65.70 -13.67 50.12
CA TYR A 687 65.99 -13.75 48.67
C TYR A 687 65.34 -14.94 47.94
N THR A 688 64.91 -15.97 48.67
CA THR A 688 64.31 -17.19 48.11
C THR A 688 62.88 -17.33 48.64
N PHE A 689 61.96 -17.77 47.77
CA PHE A 689 60.53 -17.79 48.07
C PHE A 689 59.85 -19.06 47.56
N TRP A 690 58.96 -19.64 48.37
CA TRP A 690 58.34 -20.97 48.12
C TRP A 690 56.83 -20.92 47.80
N PHE A 691 56.27 -19.72 47.62
CA PHE A 691 54.82 -19.52 47.42
C PHE A 691 54.22 -20.36 46.28
N GLN A 692 52.95 -20.76 46.43
CA GLN A 692 52.29 -21.78 45.59
C GLN A 692 52.33 -21.46 44.08
N THR A 693 52.04 -20.21 43.72
CA THR A 693 51.88 -19.74 42.33
C THR A 693 53.19 -19.35 41.63
N ARG A 694 54.36 -19.50 42.27
CA ARG A 694 55.67 -19.06 41.73
C ARG A 694 56.03 -19.58 40.35
N THR A 695 55.45 -20.72 39.94
CA THR A 695 55.61 -21.31 38.60
C THR A 695 54.96 -20.49 37.47
N TYR A 696 53.88 -19.75 37.76
CA TYR A 696 53.18 -18.88 36.81
C TYR A 696 53.94 -17.56 36.52
N PHE A 697 54.95 -17.25 37.33
CA PHE A 697 55.75 -16.02 37.28
C PHE A 697 57.23 -16.29 36.96
N LYS A 698 57.51 -17.39 36.27
CA LYS A 698 58.87 -17.84 35.89
C LYS A 698 59.63 -16.84 35.02
N GLU A 699 58.95 -15.88 34.42
CA GLU A 699 59.54 -14.78 33.64
C GLU A 699 60.13 -13.66 34.54
N PHE A 700 59.96 -13.76 35.86
CA PHE A 700 60.61 -12.92 36.87
C PHE A 700 61.31 -13.76 37.96
N PHE A 701 60.60 -14.71 38.57
CA PHE A 701 61.17 -15.70 39.49
C PHE A 701 61.75 -16.87 38.68
N ASN A 702 62.87 -16.61 38.02
CA ASN A 702 63.45 -17.46 36.98
C ASN A 702 64.47 -18.49 37.50
N GLU A 703 65.12 -18.23 38.64
CA GLU A 703 66.05 -19.17 39.26
C GLU A 703 65.32 -20.09 40.24
N GLU A 704 65.54 -21.40 40.14
CA GLU A 704 65.03 -22.40 41.07
C GLU A 704 66.16 -22.92 41.96
N THR A 705 65.93 -22.95 43.28
CA THR A 705 66.87 -23.47 44.28
C THR A 705 66.67 -24.97 44.50
N SER A 706 67.65 -25.64 45.11
CA SER A 706 67.64 -27.10 45.31
C SER A 706 66.52 -27.64 46.21
N ASP A 707 65.80 -26.75 46.90
CA ASP A 707 64.62 -26.99 47.73
C ASP A 707 63.31 -26.57 47.03
N SER A 708 63.34 -26.39 45.70
CA SER A 708 62.24 -25.91 44.86
C SER A 708 61.69 -24.51 45.23
N GLY A 709 62.41 -23.76 46.07
CA GLY A 709 62.22 -22.31 46.18
C GLY A 709 62.63 -21.59 44.91
N ARG A 710 62.29 -20.31 44.78
CA ARG A 710 62.71 -19.50 43.64
C ARG A 710 63.23 -18.12 44.04
N ARG A 711 64.19 -17.64 43.25
CA ARG A 711 64.74 -16.29 43.31
C ARG A 711 64.36 -15.52 42.04
N GLY A 712 64.27 -14.21 42.16
CA GLY A 712 64.09 -13.30 41.03
C GLY A 712 65.19 -12.26 40.98
N HIS A 713 65.31 -11.57 39.85
CA HIS A 713 66.23 -10.46 39.68
C HIS A 713 65.49 -9.23 39.17
N GLY A 714 65.87 -8.06 39.68
CA GLY A 714 65.41 -6.80 39.16
C GLY A 714 64.26 -6.13 39.89
N SER A 715 63.79 -5.05 39.27
CA SER A 715 62.66 -4.25 39.73
C SER A 715 61.32 -4.70 39.14
N PHE A 716 60.23 -4.03 39.54
CA PHE A 716 58.90 -4.24 38.97
C PHE A 716 58.91 -4.33 37.43
N LYS A 717 58.44 -5.47 36.94
CA LYS A 717 58.38 -5.81 35.52
C LYS A 717 56.93 -5.90 35.07
N LEU A 718 56.48 -4.92 34.28
CA LEU A 718 55.21 -4.97 33.56
C LEU A 718 55.37 -5.85 32.30
N GLN A 719 54.68 -7.00 32.29
CA GLN A 719 54.56 -7.87 31.12
C GLN A 719 53.23 -7.56 30.41
N LEU A 720 53.24 -6.60 29.48
CA LEU A 720 52.10 -6.34 28.59
C LEU A 720 52.16 -7.32 27.40
N GLN A 721 51.21 -8.24 27.33
CA GLN A 721 51.15 -9.31 26.33
C GLN A 721 50.15 -8.99 25.21
N GLN A 722 50.45 -9.45 23.99
CA GLN A 722 49.52 -9.35 22.87
C GLN A 722 48.30 -10.25 23.09
N SER A 723 47.12 -9.66 23.04
CA SER A 723 45.85 -10.39 23.09
C SER A 723 45.48 -11.05 21.75
N GLY A 724 45.94 -10.49 20.63
CA GLY A 724 45.41 -10.79 19.29
C GLY A 724 44.05 -10.14 18.99
N GLU A 725 43.55 -9.26 19.87
CA GLU A 725 42.49 -8.30 19.56
C GLU A 725 43.11 -6.97 19.10
N THR A 726 42.30 -5.96 18.78
CA THR A 726 42.81 -4.61 18.53
C THR A 726 43.39 -4.02 19.84
N PRO A 727 44.69 -3.69 19.90
CA PRO A 727 45.32 -3.20 21.13
C PRO A 727 44.69 -1.88 21.59
N LYS A 728 44.53 -1.76 22.90
CA LYS A 728 44.00 -0.60 23.63
C LYS A 728 45.07 0.07 24.48
N LEU A 729 46.08 -0.69 24.90
CA LEU A 729 47.23 -0.26 25.70
C LEU A 729 48.55 -0.46 24.97
N LYS A 730 49.55 0.33 25.34
CA LYS A 730 50.96 0.08 25.02
C LYS A 730 51.88 0.55 26.14
N VAL A 731 53.09 0.01 26.15
CA VAL A 731 54.18 0.52 26.99
C VAL A 731 55.04 1.46 26.14
N ASN A 732 55.33 2.64 26.68
CA ASN A 732 56.18 3.65 26.07
C ASN A 732 57.45 3.82 26.92
N ALA A 733 58.60 3.53 26.32
CA ALA A 733 59.94 3.64 26.89
C ALA A 733 60.79 4.70 26.16
N THR A 734 60.19 5.53 25.32
CA THR A 734 60.89 6.58 24.55
C THR A 734 61.33 7.75 25.43
N TYR A 735 60.68 7.93 26.58
CA TYR A 735 60.91 9.04 27.52
C TYR A 735 62.09 8.79 28.49
N LYS A 736 63.27 8.53 27.90
CA LYS A 736 64.57 8.25 28.55
C LYS A 736 64.59 6.93 29.34
N GLU A 737 65.80 6.51 29.72
CA GLU A 737 66.15 5.24 30.39
C GLU A 737 65.49 5.06 31.78
N ASN A 738 64.79 6.08 32.25
CA ASN A 738 64.51 6.33 33.66
C ASN A 738 63.09 5.94 34.10
N TYR A 739 62.15 5.88 33.16
CA TYR A 739 60.73 5.72 33.45
C TYR A 739 60.08 4.81 32.42
N THR A 740 59.07 4.08 32.87
CA THR A 740 58.19 3.30 32.00
C THR A 740 56.78 3.85 32.10
N PHE A 741 56.17 4.16 30.94
CA PHE A 741 54.83 4.73 30.83
C PHE A 741 53.86 3.66 30.30
N LEU A 742 52.77 3.39 31.01
CA LEU A 742 51.64 2.63 30.49
C LEU A 742 50.57 3.62 30.00
N GLU A 743 50.33 3.61 28.69
CA GLU A 743 49.46 4.57 28.00
C GLU A 743 48.44 3.89 27.08
N SER A 744 47.41 4.62 26.68
CA SER A 744 46.47 4.16 25.65
C SER A 744 47.14 4.09 24.27
N GLN A 745 46.66 3.17 23.44
CA GLN A 745 47.21 2.92 22.10
C GLN A 745 47.24 4.20 21.22
N ASP A 746 46.25 5.07 21.40
CA ASP A 746 46.09 6.36 20.72
C ASP A 746 46.88 7.53 21.34
N THR A 747 47.69 7.29 22.37
CA THR A 747 48.46 8.29 23.15
C THR A 747 47.66 9.36 23.90
N LYS A 748 46.32 9.22 24.02
CA LYS A 748 45.49 10.24 24.69
C LYS A 748 45.47 10.13 26.22
N THR A 749 45.69 8.93 26.78
CA THR A 749 45.55 8.66 28.22
C THR A 749 46.79 8.01 28.79
N LEU A 750 47.30 8.57 29.89
CA LEU A 750 48.36 7.97 30.72
C LEU A 750 47.73 7.24 31.92
N TYR A 751 47.99 5.94 32.06
CA TYR A 751 47.41 5.12 33.13
C TYR A 751 48.33 4.96 34.35
N LYS A 752 49.63 4.76 34.13
CA LYS A 752 50.64 4.71 35.22
C LYS A 752 52.03 5.06 34.69
N VAL A 753 52.80 5.80 35.48
CA VAL A 753 54.26 5.92 35.36
C VAL A 753 54.90 5.16 36.51
N PHE A 754 56.02 4.49 36.25
CA PHE A 754 56.87 3.93 37.29
C PHE A 754 58.35 4.15 36.96
N THR A 755 59.14 4.43 38.00
CA THR A 755 60.59 4.65 37.93
C THR A 755 61.33 3.35 37.65
N ASN A 756 62.36 3.40 36.82
CA ASN A 756 63.38 2.37 36.69
C ASN A 756 64.52 2.73 37.68
N LYS A 757 64.72 2.00 38.79
CA LYS A 757 65.66 2.40 39.89
C LYS A 757 67.11 2.66 39.44
N GLU A 758 67.53 2.12 38.30
CA GLU A 758 68.87 2.38 37.76
C GLU A 758 69.08 3.86 37.38
N ALA A 759 68.00 4.62 37.20
CA ALA A 759 68.05 6.06 37.09
C ALA A 759 67.83 6.75 38.45
N ASN A 760 68.84 7.51 38.90
CA ASN A 760 68.72 8.44 40.01
C ASN A 760 68.07 9.75 39.51
N VAL A 761 66.78 9.99 39.82
CA VAL A 761 66.01 11.11 39.23
C VAL A 761 65.37 11.99 40.29
N ASP A 762 66.12 12.95 40.81
CA ASP A 762 65.58 13.95 41.74
C ASP A 762 64.51 14.86 41.12
N LYS A 763 64.46 15.01 39.78
CA LYS A 763 63.50 15.87 39.07
C LYS A 763 62.75 15.14 37.95
N PHE A 764 61.41 15.15 38.01
CA PHE A 764 60.57 14.85 36.85
C PHE A 764 60.56 16.05 35.89
N ASP A 765 61.12 15.89 34.69
CA ASP A 765 61.16 16.92 33.64
C ASP A 765 60.98 16.26 32.26
N THR A 766 59.73 16.18 31.79
CA THR A 766 59.34 15.43 30.59
C THR A 766 58.04 15.99 30.02
N GLN A 767 57.99 16.19 28.70
CA GLN A 767 56.79 16.64 27.99
C GLN A 767 55.79 15.49 27.84
N LEU A 768 54.55 15.73 28.25
CA LEU A 768 53.48 14.75 28.30
C LEU A 768 52.42 15.07 27.23
N GLY A 769 52.28 14.19 26.24
CA GLY A 769 51.34 14.39 25.11
C GLY A 769 49.86 14.17 25.43
N TYR A 770 49.52 13.70 26.64
CA TYR A 770 48.22 13.15 26.98
C TYR A 770 47.12 14.22 27.19
N GLU A 771 45.89 13.91 26.81
CA GLU A 771 44.69 14.67 27.19
C GLU A 771 44.24 14.37 28.63
N ILE A 772 44.46 13.13 29.07
CA ILE A 772 44.01 12.58 30.35
C ILE A 772 45.19 11.90 31.05
N ILE A 773 45.30 12.14 32.35
CA ILE A 773 46.24 11.44 33.24
C ILE A 773 45.37 10.79 34.31
N ALA A 774 45.32 9.46 34.31
CA ALA A 774 44.43 8.69 35.16
C ALA A 774 44.74 8.87 36.65
N LYS A 775 43.79 8.49 37.51
CA LYS A 775 43.99 8.51 38.96
C LYS A 775 45.23 7.70 39.34
N SER A 776 45.99 8.21 40.31
CA SER A 776 47.20 7.57 40.84
C SER A 776 48.32 7.33 39.81
N ALA A 777 48.26 7.90 38.60
CA ALA A 777 49.26 7.69 37.56
C ALA A 777 50.69 8.11 37.97
N PHE A 778 50.81 9.20 38.74
CA PHE A 778 52.07 9.68 39.32
C PHE A 778 52.32 9.25 40.78
N SER A 779 51.37 8.58 41.43
CA SER A 779 51.50 8.24 42.86
C SER A 779 52.72 7.36 43.14
N TYR A 780 53.45 7.73 44.20
CA TYR A 780 54.72 7.17 44.65
C TYR A 780 55.88 7.20 43.63
N LEU A 781 55.84 8.10 42.62
CA LEU A 781 57.06 8.44 41.88
C LEU A 781 58.11 9.03 42.83
N ASP A 782 59.33 8.47 42.76
CA ASP A 782 60.45 8.84 43.63
C ASP A 782 61.17 10.10 43.13
N VAL A 783 60.52 11.26 43.25
CA VAL A 783 61.03 12.55 42.77
C VAL A 783 60.89 13.64 43.83
N LYS A 784 61.87 14.56 43.88
CA LYS A 784 61.89 15.73 44.78
C LYS A 784 61.35 16.98 44.10
N GLU A 785 61.54 17.10 42.80
CA GLU A 785 61.06 18.21 41.97
C GLU A 785 60.19 17.70 40.81
N PHE A 786 59.19 18.48 40.40
CA PHE A 786 58.31 18.15 39.28
C PHE A 786 58.09 19.39 38.39
N ASN A 787 58.60 19.38 37.16
CA ASN A 787 58.27 20.33 36.10
C ASN A 787 57.11 19.77 35.28
N PHE A 788 55.89 20.27 35.52
CA PHE A 788 54.70 19.77 34.84
C PHE A 788 54.55 20.39 33.45
N TRP A 789 54.73 19.57 32.42
CA TRP A 789 54.65 19.99 31.01
C TRP A 789 53.70 19.09 30.22
N ALA A 790 52.39 19.33 30.34
CA ALA A 790 51.35 18.58 29.63
C ALA A 790 50.45 19.51 28.78
N PRO A 791 50.91 20.03 27.63
CA PRO A 791 50.20 21.09 26.89
C PRO A 791 48.81 20.67 26.38
N ASN A 792 48.54 19.37 26.24
CA ASN A 792 47.26 18.83 25.80
C ASN A 792 46.27 18.55 26.96
N ILE A 793 46.66 18.79 28.22
CA ILE A 793 45.91 18.36 29.41
C ILE A 793 44.53 19.02 29.46
N ASN A 794 43.50 18.21 29.71
CA ASN A 794 42.13 18.69 29.87
C ASN A 794 41.61 18.40 31.28
N MET A 795 41.97 19.24 32.26
CA MET A 795 41.57 19.09 33.67
C MET A 795 40.06 19.31 33.93
N GLN A 796 39.24 19.58 32.91
CA GLN A 796 37.77 19.54 33.03
C GLN A 796 37.24 18.09 32.96
N LYS A 797 38.02 17.13 32.45
CA LYS A 797 37.68 15.69 32.43
C LYS A 797 37.94 14.98 33.76
N PHE A 798 38.49 15.66 34.77
CA PHE A 798 39.02 15.06 35.99
C PHE A 798 38.02 15.16 37.15
N ASN A 799 37.87 14.06 37.90
CA ASN A 799 37.22 14.01 39.22
C ASN A 799 38.09 13.30 40.28
N TRP A 800 39.40 13.29 40.05
CA TRP A 800 40.45 12.78 40.94
C TRP A 800 41.63 13.76 40.96
N PHE A 801 42.44 13.71 42.02
CA PHE A 801 43.63 14.55 42.14
C PHE A 801 44.75 14.10 41.19
N LEU A 802 45.36 15.06 40.48
CA LEU A 802 46.47 14.83 39.57
C LEU A 802 47.77 14.47 40.31
N PHE A 803 48.07 15.23 41.37
CA PHE A 803 49.20 14.99 42.26
C PHE A 803 48.69 14.56 43.64
N GLU A 804 48.46 13.25 43.79
CA GLU A 804 48.20 12.59 45.07
C GLU A 804 49.39 11.70 45.45
N LYS A 805 49.60 11.46 46.75
CA LYS A 805 50.52 10.42 47.26
C LYS A 805 51.95 10.51 46.69
N LEU A 806 52.63 11.64 46.89
CA LEU A 806 53.98 11.91 46.40
C LEU A 806 54.92 12.27 47.57
N PRO A 807 55.37 11.28 48.38
CA PRO A 807 55.92 11.53 49.71
C PRO A 807 57.28 12.26 49.73
N LYS A 808 58.10 12.13 48.69
CA LYS A 808 59.42 12.80 48.61
C LYS A 808 59.38 14.14 47.85
N LEU A 809 58.24 14.51 47.28
CA LEU A 809 58.07 15.73 46.48
C LEU A 809 58.16 16.99 47.37
N LYS A 810 58.97 17.95 46.93
CA LYS A 810 59.23 19.23 47.62
C LYS A 810 59.08 20.45 46.72
N LYS A 811 59.25 20.30 45.41
CA LYS A 811 59.07 21.41 44.45
C LYS A 811 58.14 21.04 43.32
N ILE A 812 57.20 21.94 43.00
CA ILE A 812 56.39 21.85 41.77
C ILE A 812 56.51 23.17 41.01
N GLU A 813 56.84 23.06 39.73
CA GLU A 813 56.82 24.16 38.76
C GLU A 813 56.01 23.73 37.52
N PHE A 814 55.35 24.69 36.88
CA PHE A 814 54.57 24.46 35.66
C PHE A 814 55.33 25.04 34.47
N ASN A 815 55.43 24.27 33.39
CA ASN A 815 56.13 24.70 32.20
C ASN A 815 55.39 25.87 31.52
N LYS A 816 56.13 26.78 30.87
CA LYS A 816 55.62 28.00 30.19
C LYS A 816 54.51 27.76 29.15
N ASP A 817 54.32 26.54 28.67
CA ASP A 817 53.25 26.19 27.74
C ASP A 817 51.92 25.82 28.46
N ILE A 818 51.91 25.83 29.81
CA ILE A 818 50.76 25.60 30.70
C ILE A 818 50.34 26.91 31.34
N TYR A 819 49.05 27.21 31.34
CA TYR A 819 48.47 28.42 31.92
C TYR A 819 47.46 28.08 33.01
N MET A 820 47.10 29.05 33.84
CA MET A 820 46.10 28.88 34.91
C MET A 820 44.76 28.34 34.40
N GLU A 821 44.36 28.67 33.17
CA GLU A 821 43.14 28.21 32.50
C GLU A 821 43.15 26.72 32.15
N ASN A 822 44.33 26.09 32.03
CA ASN A 822 44.46 24.65 31.82
C ASN A 822 44.22 23.84 33.12
N LEU A 823 44.29 24.48 34.29
CA LEU A 823 44.34 23.81 35.59
C LEU A 823 43.01 23.84 36.34
N ASN A 824 42.60 22.70 36.90
CA ASN A 824 41.45 22.61 37.78
C ASN A 824 41.90 22.54 39.25
N LEU A 825 41.88 23.70 39.94
CA LEU A 825 42.37 23.82 41.31
C LEU A 825 41.58 23.02 42.37
N ASN A 826 40.44 22.40 42.03
CA ASN A 826 39.80 21.44 42.93
C ASN A 826 40.50 20.08 42.94
N TRP A 827 41.20 19.74 41.85
CA TRP A 827 41.70 18.39 41.54
C TRP A 827 43.21 18.39 41.21
N LEU A 828 43.94 19.39 41.67
CA LEU A 828 45.37 19.53 41.36
C LEU A 828 46.27 18.79 42.37
N PHE A 829 46.10 19.05 43.67
CA PHE A 829 46.93 18.50 44.75
C PHE A 829 46.09 17.84 45.84
N ASP A 830 46.58 16.73 46.42
CA ASP A 830 46.04 16.16 47.67
C ASP A 830 47.14 15.92 48.72
N GLY A 831 46.99 16.55 49.89
CA GLY A 831 47.82 16.33 51.07
C GLY A 831 49.30 16.72 50.94
N LEU A 832 49.68 17.62 50.03
CA LEU A 832 51.09 17.90 49.74
C LEU A 832 51.71 18.98 50.63
N GLU A 833 52.95 18.73 51.08
CA GLU A 833 53.80 19.68 51.81
C GLU A 833 55.07 20.00 51.00
N LEU A 834 55.14 21.21 50.46
CA LEU A 834 56.17 21.67 49.53
C LEU A 834 57.12 22.69 50.17
N ASP A 835 58.35 22.74 49.68
CA ASP A 835 59.30 23.83 49.92
C ASP A 835 59.10 24.98 48.91
N GLU A 836 58.78 24.67 47.66
CA GLU A 836 58.49 25.66 46.61
C GLU A 836 57.33 25.24 45.68
N LEU A 837 56.42 26.18 45.40
CA LEU A 837 55.38 26.05 44.37
C LEU A 837 55.44 27.25 43.42
N ILE A 838 55.60 27.00 42.12
CA ILE A 838 55.59 28.05 41.08
C ILE A 838 54.31 27.88 40.25
N LEU A 839 53.29 28.70 40.50
CA LEU A 839 52.08 28.71 39.67
C LEU A 839 52.37 29.33 38.30
N PRO A 840 51.72 28.84 37.22
CA PRO A 840 51.85 29.45 35.90
C PRO A 840 51.14 30.81 35.82
N ASP A 841 51.41 31.57 34.78
CA ASP A 841 50.66 32.79 34.46
C ASP A 841 49.26 32.47 33.88
N PHE A 842 48.36 33.44 33.87
CA PHE A 842 47.14 33.38 33.04
C PHE A 842 47.52 33.60 31.58
N LYS A 843 46.76 33.03 30.64
CA LYS A 843 47.10 33.09 29.21
C LYS A 843 47.00 34.50 28.62
N ASP A 844 46.00 35.27 29.03
CA ASP A 844 45.69 36.59 28.46
C ASP A 844 45.72 37.71 29.52
N ASP A 845 46.55 38.74 29.31
CA ASP A 845 46.67 39.91 30.21
C ASP A 845 45.41 40.79 30.27
N ASN A 846 44.50 40.63 29.32
CA ASN A 846 43.32 41.50 29.16
C ASN A 846 42.13 41.08 30.05
N GLY A 847 42.09 39.83 30.51
CA GLY A 847 40.98 39.29 31.31
C GLY A 847 40.90 39.81 32.74
N ALA A 848 39.94 39.30 33.52
CA ALA A 848 39.80 39.62 34.96
C ALA A 848 40.75 38.82 35.88
N ASN A 849 41.44 37.81 35.32
CA ASN A 849 42.55 37.02 35.88
C ASN A 849 42.44 36.80 37.40
N ILE A 850 41.51 35.92 37.77
CA ILE A 850 41.05 35.71 39.15
C ILE A 850 41.64 34.42 39.72
N LEU A 851 42.53 34.53 40.71
CA LEU A 851 43.06 33.39 41.46
C LEU A 851 42.09 33.03 42.60
N LYS A 852 41.24 32.01 42.36
CA LYS A 852 40.31 31.43 43.34
C LYS A 852 40.10 29.94 43.07
N ARG A 853 39.76 29.15 44.10
CA ARG A 853 39.20 27.81 43.89
C ARG A 853 37.70 27.91 43.55
N THR A 854 37.18 26.96 42.77
CA THR A 854 35.83 27.04 42.18
C THR A 854 34.72 26.33 42.96
N ASN A 855 35.01 25.56 44.02
CA ASN A 855 34.00 24.99 44.92
C ASN A 855 34.48 24.83 46.38
N ASN A 856 33.83 25.53 47.33
CA ASN A 856 33.79 25.35 48.79
C ASN A 856 35.05 24.82 49.53
N GLY A 857 36.24 25.22 49.10
CA GLY A 857 37.49 24.86 49.76
C GLY A 857 38.68 25.55 49.11
N TYR A 858 39.88 25.08 49.43
CA TYR A 858 41.17 25.59 48.96
C TYR A 858 42.02 24.45 48.36
N LEU A 859 43.08 24.72 47.59
CA LEU A 859 44.04 23.69 47.15
C LEU A 859 44.57 22.96 48.38
N ASN A 860 44.50 21.61 48.38
CA ASN A 860 44.96 20.79 49.50
C ASN A 860 46.50 20.60 49.46
N ALA A 861 47.21 21.72 49.51
CA ALA A 861 48.66 21.79 49.59
C ALA A 861 49.09 22.98 50.45
N SER A 862 50.15 22.80 51.22
CA SER A 862 50.87 23.86 51.94
C SER A 862 52.27 24.02 51.33
N THR A 863 52.79 25.24 51.29
CA THR A 863 54.16 25.50 50.79
C THR A 863 54.91 26.53 51.63
N LYS A 864 56.22 26.36 51.78
CA LYS A 864 57.07 27.42 52.37
C LYS A 864 57.16 28.62 51.44
N LYS A 865 57.45 28.40 50.15
CA LYS A 865 57.57 29.44 49.12
C LYS A 865 56.51 29.29 48.04
N ILE A 866 55.96 30.41 47.57
CA ILE A 866 55.11 30.46 46.39
C ILE A 866 55.53 31.56 45.42
N LYS A 867 55.42 31.29 44.12
CA LYS A 867 55.35 32.30 43.06
C LYS A 867 53.93 32.29 42.48
N LEU A 868 53.32 33.48 42.40
CA LEU A 868 51.94 33.69 41.96
C LEU A 868 51.89 34.15 40.50
N PRO A 869 50.76 33.99 39.77
CA PRO A 869 50.62 34.47 38.40
C PRO A 869 50.85 35.98 38.34
N LYS A 870 51.81 36.46 37.55
CA LYS A 870 52.24 37.87 37.48
C LYS A 870 51.14 38.80 36.99
N ASN A 871 50.28 38.28 36.11
CA ASN A 871 49.15 38.96 35.51
C ASN A 871 47.81 38.73 36.22
N VAL A 872 47.82 38.23 37.47
CA VAL A 872 46.64 38.16 38.34
C VAL A 872 46.13 39.56 38.69
N LYS A 873 44.79 39.74 38.72
CA LYS A 873 44.13 41.02 39.08
C LYS A 873 43.27 40.92 40.34
N ASP A 874 42.84 39.73 40.71
CA ASP A 874 41.96 39.48 41.86
C ASP A 874 42.35 38.14 42.54
N ILE A 875 42.65 38.16 43.84
CA ILE A 875 43.07 36.98 44.61
C ILE A 875 42.11 36.74 45.77
N TYR A 876 41.54 35.52 45.85
CA TYR A 876 40.77 34.97 46.97
C TYR A 876 41.58 33.89 47.69
N LYS A 877 41.15 33.38 48.86
CA LYS A 877 41.80 32.18 49.41
C LYS A 877 41.78 31.03 48.40
N PHE A 878 42.96 30.56 48.02
CA PHE A 878 43.14 29.54 46.99
C PHE A 878 43.91 28.29 47.44
N MET A 879 44.62 28.29 48.59
CA MET A 879 45.35 27.11 49.12
C MET A 879 45.32 27.01 50.66
N ASN A 880 45.77 25.88 51.24
CA ASN A 880 45.77 25.63 52.70
C ASN A 880 46.42 26.80 53.46
N SER A 881 47.71 27.03 53.18
CA SER A 881 48.56 28.08 53.74
C SER A 881 49.86 28.22 52.94
N PHE A 882 50.51 29.39 53.02
CA PHE A 882 51.89 29.58 52.60
C PHE A 882 52.66 30.48 53.56
N SER A 883 54.00 30.42 53.53
CA SER A 883 54.85 31.27 54.39
C SER A 883 55.35 32.52 53.67
N LYS A 884 55.91 32.38 52.45
CA LYS A 884 56.53 33.48 51.68
C LYS A 884 56.05 33.50 50.22
N VAL A 885 55.69 34.68 49.72
CA VAL A 885 55.54 34.94 48.27
C VAL A 885 56.85 35.52 47.74
N GLU A 886 57.43 34.93 46.69
CA GLU A 886 58.75 35.36 46.19
C GLU A 886 58.70 36.44 45.10
N ASN A 887 57.61 36.55 44.34
CA ASN A 887 57.47 37.49 43.22
C ASN A 887 56.43 38.60 43.47
N LEU A 888 56.16 38.96 44.73
CA LEU A 888 55.06 39.87 45.08
C LEU A 888 55.20 41.26 44.43
N THR A 889 56.42 41.78 44.31
CA THR A 889 56.76 43.03 43.62
C THR A 889 56.62 42.97 42.10
N GLU A 890 56.41 41.79 41.51
CA GLU A 890 56.14 41.60 40.08
C GLU A 890 54.63 41.63 39.75
N LEU A 891 53.75 41.61 40.76
CA LEU A 891 52.28 41.59 40.60
C LEU A 891 51.72 42.96 40.22
N THR A 892 52.25 43.53 39.13
CA THR A 892 51.93 44.85 38.57
C THR A 892 50.52 44.98 37.99
N LYS A 893 49.74 43.89 38.00
CA LYS A 893 48.33 43.86 37.60
C LYS A 893 47.36 43.66 38.77
N LEU A 894 47.85 43.36 39.98
CA LEU A 894 46.99 43.03 41.12
C LEU A 894 46.20 44.25 41.59
N GLU A 895 44.87 44.18 41.50
CA GLU A 895 43.96 45.26 41.89
C GLU A 895 43.17 44.94 43.17
N ASN A 896 42.87 43.66 43.44
CA ASN A 896 41.97 43.25 44.52
C ASN A 896 42.59 42.14 45.39
N ILE A 897 42.62 42.39 46.70
CA ILE A 897 42.99 41.40 47.73
C ILE A 897 41.73 41.06 48.53
N ARG A 898 41.23 39.85 48.37
CA ARG A 898 39.94 39.40 48.93
C ARG A 898 40.13 38.68 50.26
N PHE A 899 38.99 38.28 50.84
CA PHE A 899 38.93 37.44 52.03
C PHE A 899 39.96 36.28 52.00
N ARG A 900 40.89 36.33 52.97
CA ARG A 900 41.95 35.33 53.21
C ARG A 900 42.87 35.02 52.01
N ALA A 901 43.04 35.98 51.10
CA ALA A 901 43.94 35.89 49.95
C ALA A 901 45.40 35.55 50.33
N PHE A 902 45.91 36.18 51.40
CA PHE A 902 47.25 35.98 51.93
C PHE A 902 47.18 35.41 53.37
N GLU A 903 46.40 34.33 53.55
CA GLU A 903 46.36 33.61 54.84
C GLU A 903 47.71 32.95 55.16
N SER A 904 48.29 33.36 56.28
CA SER A 904 49.55 32.85 56.79
C SER A 904 49.43 31.44 57.37
N GLY A 905 50.44 30.60 57.14
CA GLY A 905 50.70 29.42 57.96
C GLY A 905 51.12 29.78 59.40
N TRP A 906 51.25 28.79 60.28
CA TRP A 906 51.81 28.98 61.63
C TRP A 906 53.34 29.08 61.55
N THR A 907 53.87 30.28 61.35
CA THR A 907 55.31 30.57 61.38
C THR A 907 55.59 31.96 61.97
N SER A 908 56.63 32.04 62.81
CA SER A 908 57.14 33.28 63.41
C SER A 908 58.20 33.98 62.56
N GLU A 909 58.55 33.41 61.40
CA GLU A 909 59.52 33.99 60.46
C GLU A 909 59.11 35.41 60.03
N ALA A 910 60.10 36.30 60.00
CA ALA A 910 59.93 37.69 59.60
C ALA A 910 59.61 37.80 58.11
N ARG A 911 58.55 38.55 57.78
CA ARG A 911 57.94 38.53 56.45
C ARG A 911 57.62 39.93 55.95
N THR A 912 57.87 40.14 54.66
CA THR A 912 57.56 41.39 53.96
C THR A 912 56.53 41.12 52.89
N LEU A 913 55.40 41.82 52.96
CA LEU A 913 54.38 41.85 51.93
C LEU A 913 54.41 43.24 51.28
N ASP A 914 55.22 43.38 50.23
CA ASP A 914 55.36 44.61 49.47
C ASP A 914 54.45 44.66 48.23
N PHE A 915 53.43 45.52 48.28
CA PHE A 915 52.50 45.77 47.19
C PHE A 915 52.70 47.12 46.50
N ARG A 916 53.83 47.83 46.73
CA ARG A 916 54.04 49.19 46.18
C ARG A 916 54.00 49.27 44.65
N ASN A 917 54.30 48.17 43.96
CA ASN A 917 54.23 48.05 42.49
C ASN A 917 52.84 47.60 41.97
N SER A 918 51.90 47.23 42.86
CA SER A 918 50.58 46.73 42.47
C SER A 918 49.55 47.86 42.43
N PRO A 919 48.68 47.93 41.40
CA PRO A 919 47.62 48.94 41.29
C PRO A 919 46.41 48.60 42.20
N LEU A 920 46.64 48.39 43.50
CA LEU A 920 45.60 47.96 44.44
C LEU A 920 44.47 49.01 44.56
N LYS A 921 43.24 48.55 44.32
CA LYS A 921 42.00 49.30 44.47
C LYS A 921 41.17 48.82 45.66
N ARG A 922 41.33 47.56 46.11
CA ARG A 922 40.45 46.94 47.11
C ARG A 922 41.19 45.95 48.02
N ILE A 923 41.00 46.09 49.33
CA ILE A 923 41.42 45.10 50.34
C ILE A 923 40.23 44.76 51.25
N GLU A 924 39.96 43.47 51.43
CA GLU A 924 38.79 42.96 52.17
C GLU A 924 39.09 42.49 53.60
N TYR A 925 38.03 42.23 54.37
CA TYR A 925 38.07 41.62 55.69
C TYR A 925 38.88 40.32 55.67
N MET A 926 39.72 40.08 56.68
CA MET A 926 40.62 38.91 56.76
C MET A 926 41.59 38.73 55.57
N ALA A 927 41.83 39.74 54.70
CA ALA A 927 42.77 39.66 53.58
C ALA A 927 44.15 39.06 53.93
N PHE A 928 44.68 39.45 55.09
CA PHE A 928 45.97 39.03 55.65
C PHE A 928 45.79 38.24 56.97
N TRP A 929 44.71 37.47 57.12
CA TRP A 929 44.47 36.69 58.34
C TRP A 929 45.66 35.80 58.71
N ARG A 930 45.94 35.68 60.01
CA ARG A 930 47.12 35.02 60.61
C ARG A 930 48.49 35.66 60.32
N ASN A 931 48.56 36.83 59.69
CA ASN A 931 49.78 37.64 59.74
C ASN A 931 49.71 38.51 61.00
N PHE A 932 50.41 38.10 62.08
CA PHE A 932 50.34 38.76 63.40
C PHE A 932 51.69 38.89 64.11
N GLU A 933 52.76 38.37 63.52
CA GLU A 933 54.10 38.38 64.11
C GLU A 933 55.15 38.68 63.03
N ASN A 934 56.07 39.61 63.33
CA ASN A 934 57.20 40.00 62.49
C ASN A 934 56.84 40.35 61.02
N ILE A 935 55.64 40.89 60.79
CA ILE A 935 55.13 41.23 59.45
C ILE A 935 55.36 42.72 59.13
N THR A 936 55.91 43.01 57.95
CA THR A 936 55.90 44.36 57.35
C THR A 936 55.06 44.35 56.07
N LEU A 937 53.96 45.09 56.07
CA LEU A 937 53.03 45.24 54.95
C LEU A 937 53.20 46.62 54.32
N TYR A 938 53.70 46.70 53.08
CA TYR A 938 53.74 47.96 52.32
C TYR A 938 52.53 48.04 51.39
N LEU A 939 51.78 49.13 51.47
CA LEU A 939 50.59 49.40 50.66
C LEU A 939 50.82 50.58 49.70
N PRO A 940 50.38 50.46 48.43
CA PRO A 940 50.47 51.52 47.42
C PRO A 940 49.45 52.64 47.67
N LYS A 941 49.55 53.70 46.85
CA LYS A 941 48.63 54.83 46.82
C LYS A 941 47.37 54.51 46.00
N GLY A 942 46.23 55.12 46.33
CA GLY A 942 45.01 55.06 45.52
C GLY A 942 44.10 53.86 45.78
N ILE A 943 44.19 53.23 46.95
CA ILE A 943 43.28 52.14 47.34
C ILE A 943 41.87 52.71 47.56
N ASN A 944 40.93 52.35 46.69
CA ASN A 944 39.54 52.83 46.69
C ASN A 944 38.65 52.20 47.77
N TYR A 945 39.05 51.09 48.38
CA TYR A 945 38.29 50.43 49.46
C TYR A 945 39.21 49.65 50.41
N MET A 946 39.07 49.92 51.70
CA MET A 946 39.72 49.18 52.79
C MET A 946 38.63 48.74 53.78
N SER A 947 38.50 47.44 53.99
CA SER A 947 37.48 46.87 54.88
C SER A 947 37.83 46.97 56.37
N LYS A 948 36.86 46.65 57.22
CA LYS A 948 37.06 46.33 58.64
C LYS A 948 38.02 45.14 58.79
N PHE A 949 38.88 45.15 59.80
CA PHE A 949 39.74 44.03 60.25
C PHE A 949 40.43 43.23 59.11
N ILE A 950 41.30 43.88 58.33
CA ILE A 950 41.99 43.24 57.18
C ILE A 950 43.04 42.20 57.61
N MET A 951 43.60 42.35 58.82
CA MET A 951 44.70 41.55 59.36
C MET A 951 44.47 41.36 60.86
N PHE A 952 44.58 40.10 61.34
CA PHE A 952 44.54 39.70 62.76
C PHE A 952 44.78 38.18 62.88
N ILE A 953 44.95 37.68 64.11
CA ILE A 953 44.75 36.25 64.43
C ILE A 953 43.68 36.03 65.49
N SER A 954 43.67 36.83 66.56
CA SER A 954 42.74 36.70 67.69
C SER A 954 42.09 38.03 68.07
N GLU A 955 40.94 37.90 68.72
CA GLU A 955 40.20 38.96 69.39
C GLU A 955 40.10 38.59 70.89
N LYS A 956 40.29 39.57 71.78
CA LYS A 956 40.50 39.37 73.22
C LYS A 956 39.24 38.97 74.00
N ASN A 957 38.08 39.44 73.58
CA ASN A 957 36.80 39.34 74.28
C ASN A 957 35.90 38.22 73.73
N ASN A 958 36.39 37.45 72.73
CA ASN A 958 35.64 36.48 71.92
C ASN A 958 34.54 37.11 71.01
N ASN A 959 34.64 38.40 70.73
CA ASN A 959 33.70 39.20 69.93
C ASN A 959 33.82 38.97 68.40
N TYR A 960 34.22 37.78 67.94
CA TYR A 960 34.43 37.47 66.53
C TYR A 960 33.18 37.72 65.65
N ASN A 961 31.98 37.51 66.21
CA ASN A 961 30.72 37.80 65.52
C ASN A 961 30.55 39.30 65.21
N HIS A 962 31.03 40.19 66.10
CA HIS A 962 31.00 41.64 65.89
C HIS A 962 31.89 42.06 64.72
N MET A 963 33.00 41.34 64.50
CA MET A 963 33.92 41.59 63.37
C MET A 963 33.25 41.37 62.00
N GLY A 964 32.25 40.48 61.93
CA GLY A 964 31.47 40.21 60.73
C GLY A 964 30.31 41.19 60.51
N SER A 965 29.67 41.68 61.59
CA SER A 965 28.48 42.55 61.55
C SER A 965 28.68 43.81 60.70
N ASP A 966 27.62 44.33 60.09
CA ASP A 966 27.66 45.63 59.40
C ASP A 966 27.29 46.82 60.29
N ASP A 967 26.89 46.57 61.55
CA ASP A 967 26.80 47.62 62.57
C ASP A 967 28.21 48.03 63.05
N GLU A 968 28.63 49.24 62.65
CA GLU A 968 29.91 49.85 63.00
C GLU A 968 30.06 50.12 64.51
N ASN A 969 28.96 50.19 65.27
CA ASN A 969 29.02 50.32 66.73
C ASN A 969 29.59 49.05 67.39
N LEU A 970 29.28 47.86 66.87
CA LEU A 970 29.81 46.60 67.39
C LEU A 970 31.32 46.45 67.11
N HIS A 971 31.83 47.08 66.05
CA HIS A 971 33.28 47.07 65.73
C HIS A 971 34.11 47.77 66.81
N SER A 972 33.53 48.75 67.53
CA SER A 972 34.21 49.40 68.66
C SER A 972 34.50 48.48 69.84
N GLN A 973 33.80 47.34 69.93
CA GLN A 973 33.92 46.35 71.00
C GLN A 973 34.94 45.24 70.68
N VAL A 974 35.54 45.28 69.48
CA VAL A 974 36.53 44.32 68.98
C VAL A 974 37.92 44.80 69.35
N ILE A 975 38.60 44.06 70.24
CA ILE A 975 39.99 44.29 70.63
C ILE A 975 40.84 43.19 69.99
N LEU A 976 41.58 43.54 68.94
CA LEU A 976 42.54 42.63 68.31
C LEU A 976 43.69 42.33 69.28
N ASP A 977 44.16 41.09 69.31
CA ASP A 977 45.18 40.64 70.28
C ASP A 977 46.25 39.77 69.62
N LYS A 978 47.42 39.71 70.26
CA LYS A 978 48.65 38.98 69.88
C LYS A 978 49.44 39.56 68.71
N PHE A 979 49.29 40.83 68.37
CA PHE A 979 50.24 41.47 67.44
C PHE A 979 51.62 41.64 68.09
N ASN A 980 52.66 41.14 67.42
CA ASN A 980 54.06 41.24 67.85
C ASN A 980 54.92 41.79 66.71
N ASN A 981 55.60 42.91 66.91
CA ASN A 981 56.55 43.51 65.96
C ASN A 981 55.97 43.63 64.53
N CYS A 982 54.71 44.10 64.43
CA CYS A 982 54.01 44.27 63.16
C CYS A 982 54.11 45.72 62.66
N LYS A 983 54.16 45.91 61.35
CA LYS A 983 54.23 47.22 60.71
C LYS A 983 53.44 47.29 59.42
N ILE A 984 52.65 48.35 59.25
CA ILE A 984 51.94 48.68 58.02
C ILE A 984 52.45 50.04 57.53
N ILE A 985 52.99 50.08 56.31
CA ILE A 985 53.57 51.28 55.69
C ILE A 985 52.69 51.63 54.50
N ILE A 986 52.05 52.79 54.54
CA ILE A 986 50.99 53.18 53.61
C ILE A 986 51.46 54.38 52.81
N ASN A 987 51.44 54.28 51.48
CA ASN A 987 51.82 55.38 50.59
C ASN A 987 50.69 56.40 50.38
N GLU A 988 50.09 56.82 51.49
CA GLU A 988 49.12 57.92 51.62
C GLU A 988 49.58 58.82 52.78
N SER A 989 49.13 60.08 52.81
CA SER A 989 49.47 61.01 53.90
C SER A 989 48.60 60.85 55.16
N LYS A 990 47.42 60.21 55.03
CA LYS A 990 46.48 59.86 56.11
C LYS A 990 45.44 58.84 55.61
N ARG A 991 44.63 58.27 56.50
CA ARG A 991 43.50 57.37 56.15
C ARG A 991 42.49 58.08 55.22
N PRO A 992 42.25 57.57 54.00
CA PRO A 992 41.17 58.06 53.14
C PRO A 992 39.77 57.86 53.74
N SER A 993 38.83 58.76 53.43
CA SER A 993 37.49 58.78 54.04
C SER A 993 36.60 57.58 53.67
N ASN A 994 36.86 56.96 52.53
CA ASN A 994 36.24 55.74 52.01
C ASN A 994 36.78 54.42 52.64
N TRP A 995 37.77 54.51 53.55
CA TRP A 995 38.29 53.35 54.28
C TRP A 995 37.56 53.19 55.62
N ASN A 996 37.19 51.95 55.99
CA ASN A 996 36.63 51.68 57.31
C ASN A 996 37.64 52.02 58.42
N LYS A 997 37.20 52.74 59.47
CA LYS A 997 38.09 53.20 60.55
C LYS A 997 38.67 52.06 61.40
N TYR A 998 38.03 50.91 61.43
CA TYR A 998 38.48 49.69 62.12
C TYR A 998 39.23 48.72 61.20
N PHE A 999 39.89 49.20 60.12
CA PHE A 999 40.69 48.31 59.26
C PHE A 999 41.78 47.53 60.04
N MET A 1000 42.32 48.12 61.10
CA MET A 1000 43.14 47.47 62.14
C MET A 1000 42.54 47.61 63.54
N GLY A 1001 41.20 47.56 63.67
CA GLY A 1001 40.51 47.64 64.97
C GLY A 1001 40.89 48.86 65.79
N GLN A 1002 41.36 48.64 67.03
CA GLN A 1002 41.78 49.71 67.94
C GLN A 1002 43.04 50.47 67.49
N TYR A 1003 43.87 49.90 66.61
CA TYR A 1003 45.12 50.53 66.17
C TYR A 1003 44.90 51.62 65.09
N SER A 1004 43.80 51.55 64.33
CA SER A 1004 43.49 52.47 63.23
C SER A 1004 42.34 53.44 63.50
N SER A 1005 41.48 53.14 64.47
CA SER A 1005 40.22 53.88 64.71
C SER A 1005 40.31 55.22 65.45
N PRO A 1006 41.35 55.54 66.27
CA PRO A 1006 41.37 56.81 67.04
C PRO A 1006 41.41 58.09 66.21
N SER A 1007 41.98 58.09 65.00
CA SER A 1007 42.00 59.25 64.10
C SER A 1007 42.34 58.86 62.66
N GLU A 1008 42.29 59.81 61.72
CA GLU A 1008 42.77 59.59 60.34
C GLU A 1008 44.29 59.41 60.24
N ASN A 1009 45.04 59.88 61.25
CA ASN A 1009 46.51 59.84 61.29
C ASN A 1009 47.02 58.82 62.32
N ALA A 1010 46.21 57.82 62.68
CA ALA A 1010 46.55 56.86 63.72
C ALA A 1010 47.84 56.08 63.36
N THR A 1011 48.79 56.02 64.29
CA THR A 1011 50.11 55.40 64.12
C THR A 1011 50.22 54.00 64.75
N GLY A 1012 49.11 53.46 65.26
CA GLY A 1012 49.08 52.19 66.00
C GLY A 1012 49.79 52.27 67.35
N LYS A 1013 50.50 51.19 67.72
CA LYS A 1013 51.26 51.08 68.97
C LYS A 1013 52.60 50.38 68.72
N PRO A 1014 53.75 51.02 69.02
CA PRO A 1014 55.08 50.43 68.89
C PRO A 1014 55.23 49.10 69.61
N GLY A 1015 56.00 48.18 69.03
CA GLY A 1015 56.21 46.82 69.53
C GLY A 1015 55.05 45.83 69.29
N GLU A 1016 53.80 46.32 69.16
CA GLU A 1016 52.64 45.50 68.77
C GLU A 1016 52.38 45.63 67.27
N LEU A 1017 51.79 46.75 66.86
CA LEU A 1017 51.43 47.04 65.46
C LEU A 1017 51.55 48.54 65.18
N GLU A 1018 52.55 48.91 64.39
CA GLU A 1018 52.77 50.29 63.92
C GLU A 1018 52.08 50.55 62.57
N ILE A 1019 51.56 51.76 62.40
CA ILE A 1019 51.04 52.28 61.13
C ILE A 1019 51.85 53.52 60.76
N GLN A 1020 52.41 53.53 59.54
CA GLN A 1020 53.21 54.63 59.01
C GLN A 1020 52.58 55.19 57.74
N TRP A 1021 52.45 56.51 57.66
CA TRP A 1021 51.83 57.25 56.56
C TRP A 1021 52.90 58.07 55.85
N ASN A 1022 53.21 57.72 54.60
CA ASN A 1022 54.45 58.17 53.93
C ASN A 1022 54.28 59.32 52.92
N GLY A 1023 53.07 59.68 52.50
CA GLY A 1023 52.80 60.86 51.66
C GLY A 1023 52.37 60.57 50.23
#